data_AF-A6DIC7-F1
#
_entry.id   AF-A6DIC7-F1
#
_cell.length_a   1.000
_cell.length_b   1.000
_cell.length_c   1.000
_cell.angle_alpha   90.00
_cell.angle_beta   90.00
_cell.angle_gamma   90.00
#
_symmetry.space_group_name_H-M   'P 1'
#
loop_
_entity.id
_entity.type
_entity.pdbx_description
1 polymer ?
#
loop_
_entity_poly.entity_id
_entity_poly.type
_entity_poly.pdbx_seq_one_letter_code
_entity_poly.pdbx_strand_id
1 'polypeptide(L)'
;MFSPVQALTQEPNPGSPRLVDLKYPSEDLVPIISYDVTLPPYSVDKTGKTDASQGINQALLDAKKQGGTVFLPVGRYLIQKQLHIPIGVTLRGDWKQPTAKNLKVGGTILFADFGHGEKDGAPLIHVKEGGIRDLSIFYPKQNIKSIIPYPVTVHLNGNAAMRNVTLINSYKGVLTGHFSTIMNLYGTTLDVGITMLNAGAVPRCRNIHLSPRYWSFCGHKKAPKFKDLAKVMKERKAYAIQLNRQDAGIFMDIKIDNYHTAVKVMPPHGWTYWHDLKIKDVEVGIHFTGGSLQRMYVTQSSIDAEQFGILMKMEKDCWQDQWNKLSKSGRKYGIEKDQALLRIYDCEFSSNGTNIHLDGSFRQELNLQECSFNKWGSKEKDYAIYCETGEIDVYDSIFKQNKNHLYIDKSKASLSFVGNTFPSKPHLRLPASNSAIIDHTPAKNSGPSMPDILAIPNRLPARTEKASLYIVKTMTDKKADASTAIQDALNKAGKDGGGTVYLLQGSYRLTNHLTVPPGVELRGINDFMPRGTQSRTLLIADIAKDKGKPNNSPLISLHSNSKLGGSGVTGLAIWYEHQDFRNIQAYPWTIRSLGPKCWVQRVYLGNSYNAIDFATHNNDKHLISRVCGSALNRAFMVGNSPTIGWVDNCHIRPQDWFLASEKRVVHRNGNVAKEGFVFDIPGDRYNKPVIGDIFRGTEHSLIPNLRGAGAITIASGANVQITAFFTNGATRAFDFIDHDGSGGGSANILIGGSEAGWGAWFKDIGKKGVTMTNFSLNPMTRLPYIEEKDIPEGHLPKGMAVKIDSTVANNPINFISPKFYGRKEINLGVDMQGGKVFFKQGATENPYGGFFLKVKGGSLQQRNTEMGDIIESH
;
A
#
# COMPACT_ATOMS: atom_id res chain seq x y z
N MET A 1 -34.09 22.13 34.61
CA MET A 1 -34.46 22.67 33.29
C MET A 1 -33.34 23.55 32.79
N PHE A 2 -32.51 23.08 31.84
CA PHE A 2 -31.64 23.94 31.04
C PHE A 2 -31.61 23.39 29.61
N SER A 3 -32.25 24.13 28.71
CA SER A 3 -32.19 24.08 27.25
C SER A 3 -32.51 25.53 26.82
N PRO A 4 -31.90 26.11 25.78
CA PRO A 4 -31.53 25.41 24.56
C PRO A 4 -30.14 25.70 23.99
N VAL A 5 -29.70 24.76 23.15
CA VAL A 5 -29.06 24.99 21.85
C VAL A 5 -28.79 26.48 21.57
N GLN A 6 -27.53 26.89 21.72
CA GLN A 6 -27.06 28.15 21.16
C GLN A 6 -27.11 28.04 19.63
N ALA A 7 -27.86 28.95 19.01
CA ALA A 7 -27.72 29.25 17.59
C ALA A 7 -26.25 29.62 17.28
N LEU A 8 -25.80 29.26 16.09
CA LEU A 8 -24.47 29.50 15.51
C LEU A 8 -24.19 31.01 15.28
N THR A 9 -24.24 31.84 16.33
CA THR A 9 -24.09 33.31 16.23
C THR A 9 -22.96 33.90 17.08
N GLN A 10 -22.14 33.09 17.75
CA GLN A 10 -20.84 33.58 18.24
C GLN A 10 -19.82 33.49 17.11
N GLU A 11 -19.00 34.53 16.94
CA GLU A 11 -17.86 34.47 16.02
C GLU A 11 -17.04 33.21 16.31
N PRO A 12 -16.63 32.45 15.28
CA PRO A 12 -15.97 31.19 15.51
C PRO A 12 -14.62 31.37 16.20
N ASN A 13 -14.54 31.06 17.49
CA ASN A 13 -13.28 31.13 18.24
C ASN A 13 -12.21 30.23 17.59
N PRO A 14 -11.02 30.78 17.25
CA PRO A 14 -9.91 29.98 16.75
C PRO A 14 -9.60 28.79 17.64
N GLY A 15 -9.35 27.64 17.03
CA GLY A 15 -9.07 26.38 17.72
C GLY A 15 -10.29 25.62 18.21
N SER A 16 -11.50 26.20 18.19
CA SER A 16 -12.74 25.49 18.53
C SER A 16 -13.23 24.67 17.33
N PRO A 17 -13.36 23.32 17.45
CA PRO A 17 -13.84 22.50 16.37
C PRO A 17 -15.26 22.87 15.96
N ARG A 18 -15.50 22.91 14.65
CA ARG A 18 -16.84 23.12 14.09
C ARG A 18 -16.99 22.40 12.75
N LEU A 19 -18.23 22.13 12.40
CA LEU A 19 -18.59 21.72 11.05
C LEU A 19 -18.52 22.93 10.11
N VAL A 20 -18.09 22.70 8.87
CA VAL A 20 -18.22 23.69 7.79
C VAL A 20 -18.78 23.04 6.54
N ASP A 21 -19.66 23.76 5.85
CA ASP A 21 -20.19 23.28 4.58
C ASP A 21 -19.15 23.40 3.47
N LEU A 22 -19.06 22.35 2.67
CA LEU A 22 -18.21 22.33 1.48
C LEU A 22 -19.03 22.59 0.23
N LYS A 23 -18.46 23.35 -0.69
CA LYS A 23 -19.00 23.56 -2.03
C LYS A 23 -18.84 22.32 -2.89
N TYR A 24 -17.75 21.56 -2.71
CA TYR A 24 -17.48 20.36 -3.48
C TYR A 24 -17.62 19.09 -2.64
N PRO A 25 -18.01 17.95 -3.26
CA PRO A 25 -18.13 16.68 -2.54
C PRO A 25 -16.82 16.29 -1.86
N SER A 26 -16.91 15.82 -0.62
CA SER A 26 -15.80 15.25 0.14
C SER A 26 -16.19 13.90 0.74
N GLU A 27 -15.21 13.02 0.94
CA GLU A 27 -15.36 11.75 1.66
C GLU A 27 -15.96 11.92 3.06
N ASP A 28 -15.78 13.06 3.72
CA ASP A 28 -16.29 13.32 5.08
C ASP A 28 -17.74 13.88 5.11
N LEU A 29 -18.31 14.17 3.93
CA LEU A 29 -19.51 15.00 3.63
C LEU A 29 -19.48 16.43 4.22
N VAL A 30 -19.27 16.58 5.54
CA VAL A 30 -19.09 17.88 6.21
C VAL A 30 -17.89 17.77 7.16
N PRO A 31 -16.77 18.45 6.86
CA PRO A 31 -15.55 18.35 7.64
C PRO A 31 -15.65 19.05 8.99
N ILE A 32 -14.83 18.57 9.93
CA ILE A 32 -14.57 19.23 11.20
C ILE A 32 -13.27 20.01 11.05
N ILE A 33 -13.32 21.31 11.27
CA ILE A 33 -12.16 22.21 11.19
C ILE A 33 -11.90 22.85 12.56
N SER A 34 -10.64 23.22 12.82
CA SER A 34 -10.24 23.90 14.07
C SER A 34 -9.92 25.37 13.84
N TYR A 35 -9.35 25.71 12.68
CA TYR A 35 -8.96 27.07 12.32
C TYR A 35 -9.45 27.36 10.91
N ASP A 36 -10.07 28.51 10.70
CA ASP A 36 -10.38 29.04 9.36
C ASP A 36 -9.49 30.25 9.14
N VAL A 37 -8.62 30.17 8.15
CA VAL A 37 -7.61 31.23 7.92
C VAL A 37 -8.24 32.55 7.48
N THR A 38 -9.51 32.55 7.05
CA THR A 38 -10.19 33.75 6.55
C THR A 38 -10.89 34.54 7.67
N LEU A 39 -10.94 33.99 8.88
CA LEU A 39 -11.50 34.65 10.06
C LEU A 39 -10.38 35.23 10.95
N PRO A 40 -10.71 36.19 11.83
CA PRO A 40 -9.77 36.66 12.85
C PRO A 40 -9.20 35.51 13.70
N PRO A 41 -7.93 35.60 14.13
CA PRO A 41 -6.99 36.70 13.93
C PRO A 41 -6.20 36.64 12.61
N TYR A 42 -6.43 35.62 11.76
CA TYR A 42 -5.59 35.38 10.57
C TYR A 42 -6.00 36.24 9.38
N SER A 43 -7.31 36.41 9.16
CA SER A 43 -7.93 37.29 8.15
C SER A 43 -7.26 37.24 6.77
N VAL A 44 -6.89 36.03 6.34
CA VAL A 44 -6.14 35.77 5.11
C VAL A 44 -6.97 36.11 3.88
N ASP A 45 -6.36 36.79 2.91
CA ASP A 45 -6.96 37.05 1.61
C ASP A 45 -7.17 35.76 0.80
N LYS A 46 -8.43 35.52 0.44
CA LYS A 46 -8.86 34.42 -0.42
C LYS A 46 -9.13 34.84 -1.87
N THR A 47 -8.77 36.06 -2.25
CA THR A 47 -8.89 36.57 -3.64
C THR A 47 -7.64 36.34 -4.46
N GLY A 48 -6.49 36.16 -3.80
CA GLY A 48 -5.19 35.93 -4.42
C GLY A 48 -4.47 37.22 -4.82
N LYS A 49 -4.89 38.35 -4.24
CA LYS A 49 -4.32 39.69 -4.48
C LYS A 49 -3.18 40.01 -3.52
N THR A 50 -3.28 39.56 -2.26
CA THR A 50 -2.26 39.78 -1.23
C THR A 50 -1.69 38.47 -0.73
N ASP A 51 -0.43 38.49 -0.27
CA ASP A 51 0.24 37.29 0.25
C ASP A 51 -0.49 36.72 1.46
N ALA A 52 -0.90 35.45 1.34
CA ALA A 52 -1.59 34.67 2.36
C ALA A 52 -0.63 33.90 3.27
N SER A 53 0.66 33.83 2.93
CA SER A 53 1.60 32.88 3.54
C SER A 53 1.77 33.09 5.05
N GLN A 54 1.85 34.35 5.50
CA GLN A 54 2.06 34.67 6.92
C GLN A 54 0.88 34.25 7.79
N GLY A 55 -0.35 34.61 7.40
CA GLY A 55 -1.55 34.24 8.17
C GLY A 55 -1.79 32.73 8.19
N ILE A 56 -1.53 32.03 7.07
CA ILE A 56 -1.61 30.56 7.01
C ILE A 56 -0.57 29.91 7.92
N ASN A 57 0.69 30.35 7.87
CA ASN A 57 1.74 29.83 8.76
C ASN A 57 1.42 30.12 10.24
N GLN A 58 0.85 31.28 10.56
CA GLN A 58 0.43 31.58 11.93
C GLN A 58 -0.68 30.62 12.40
N ALA A 59 -1.69 30.34 11.56
CA ALA A 59 -2.72 29.34 11.86
C ALA A 59 -2.14 27.93 12.03
N LEU A 60 -1.17 27.54 11.21
CA LEU A 60 -0.45 26.26 11.34
C LEU A 60 0.36 26.19 12.64
N LEU A 61 0.98 27.29 13.07
CA LEU A 61 1.71 27.39 14.34
C LEU A 61 0.78 27.31 15.55
N ASP A 62 -0.40 27.94 15.51
CA ASP A 62 -1.39 27.81 16.57
C ASP A 62 -1.98 26.40 16.62
N ALA A 63 -2.30 25.83 15.45
CA ALA A 63 -2.71 24.45 15.33
C ALA A 63 -1.65 23.47 15.85
N LYS A 64 -0.35 23.77 15.74
CA LYS A 64 0.71 22.90 16.28
C LYS A 64 0.55 22.61 17.78
N LYS A 65 0.02 23.58 18.55
CA LYS A 65 -0.15 23.46 20.00
C LYS A 65 -1.17 22.35 20.34
N GLN A 66 -2.24 22.27 19.54
CA GLN A 66 -3.37 21.39 19.83
C GLN A 66 -3.68 20.30 18.79
N GLY A 67 -2.99 20.29 17.65
CA GLY A 67 -3.36 19.52 16.47
C GLY A 67 -4.58 20.08 15.74
N GLY A 68 -5.10 19.28 14.80
CA GLY A 68 -6.35 19.55 14.10
C GLY A 68 -6.18 20.12 12.71
N THR A 69 -7.24 20.74 12.20
CA THR A 69 -7.34 21.12 10.79
C THR A 69 -7.34 22.64 10.63
N VAL A 70 -6.37 23.13 9.86
CA VAL A 70 -6.32 24.50 9.34
C VAL A 70 -6.99 24.51 7.98
N PHE A 71 -8.12 25.20 7.89
CA PHE A 71 -9.01 25.20 6.74
C PHE A 71 -8.85 26.45 5.88
N LEU A 72 -8.77 26.24 4.57
CA LEU A 72 -8.79 27.26 3.53
C LEU A 72 -10.10 27.09 2.74
N PRO A 73 -11.11 27.94 2.96
CA PRO A 73 -12.33 27.94 2.15
C PRO A 73 -12.06 28.09 0.64
N VAL A 74 -13.10 27.90 -0.17
CA VAL A 74 -13.02 28.15 -1.63
C VAL A 74 -12.47 29.55 -1.89
N GLY A 75 -11.39 29.62 -2.67
CA GLY A 75 -10.66 30.86 -2.89
C GLY A 75 -9.34 30.65 -3.61
N ARG A 76 -8.67 31.76 -3.86
CA ARG A 76 -7.31 31.83 -4.40
C ARG A 76 -6.41 32.44 -3.33
N TYR A 77 -5.31 31.79 -3.02
CA TYR A 77 -4.40 32.21 -1.97
C TYR A 77 -3.02 32.42 -2.57
N LEU A 78 -2.54 33.65 -2.63
CA LEU A 78 -1.19 33.95 -3.12
C LEU A 78 -0.16 33.50 -2.07
N ILE A 79 0.78 32.64 -2.45
CA ILE A 79 1.78 32.07 -1.56
C ILE A 79 3.17 32.51 -2.01
N GLN A 80 3.76 33.46 -1.27
CA GLN A 80 5.10 34.00 -1.52
C GLN A 80 6.16 33.50 -0.51
N LYS A 81 5.77 32.73 0.50
CA LYS A 81 6.70 32.09 1.46
C LYS A 81 6.37 30.60 1.60
N GLN A 82 7.37 29.82 2.00
CA GLN A 82 7.19 28.40 2.31
C GLN A 82 6.11 28.20 3.39
N LEU A 83 5.24 27.22 3.19
CA LEU A 83 4.26 26.76 4.18
C LEU A 83 4.82 25.57 4.97
N HIS A 84 4.78 25.65 6.30
CA HIS A 84 5.30 24.61 7.19
C HIS A 84 4.16 23.90 7.93
N ILE A 85 3.85 22.67 7.52
CA ILE A 85 2.79 21.88 8.17
C ILE A 85 3.43 21.03 9.26
N PRO A 86 3.07 21.26 10.54
CA PRO A 86 3.68 20.55 11.66
C PRO A 86 3.01 19.19 11.94
N ILE A 87 3.66 18.43 12.82
CA ILE A 87 3.20 17.10 13.25
C ILE A 87 1.78 17.14 13.84
N GLY A 88 0.92 16.26 13.33
CA GLY A 88 -0.47 16.11 13.80
C GLY A 88 -1.42 17.25 13.38
N VAL A 89 -0.99 18.12 12.45
CA VAL A 89 -1.83 19.17 11.86
C VAL A 89 -2.11 18.86 10.39
N THR A 90 -3.33 19.17 9.96
CA THR A 90 -3.74 19.06 8.55
C THR A 90 -4.04 20.42 7.95
N LEU A 91 -3.44 20.74 6.81
CA LEU A 91 -3.89 21.84 5.95
C LEU A 91 -4.95 21.29 5.00
N ARG A 92 -6.17 21.84 5.05
CA ARG A 92 -7.30 21.36 4.26
C ARG A 92 -7.95 22.49 3.47
N GLY A 93 -8.28 22.23 2.21
CA GLY A 93 -9.16 23.10 1.43
C GLY A 93 -10.53 22.48 1.14
N ASP A 94 -11.20 23.04 0.15
CA ASP A 94 -12.42 22.55 -0.48
C ASP A 94 -12.11 22.25 -1.95
N TRP A 95 -12.13 20.98 -2.36
CA TRP A 95 -11.52 20.55 -3.63
C TRP A 95 -12.51 20.09 -4.66
N LYS A 96 -12.43 20.69 -5.83
CA LYS A 96 -13.11 20.16 -7.01
C LYS A 96 -12.27 19.04 -7.62
N GLN A 97 -12.69 17.79 -7.41
CA GLN A 97 -12.06 16.63 -8.03
C GLN A 97 -12.03 16.75 -9.58
N PRO A 98 -10.86 16.59 -10.22
CA PRO A 98 -10.78 16.42 -11.67
C PRO A 98 -11.46 15.12 -12.10
N THR A 99 -12.26 15.19 -13.16
CA THR A 99 -12.89 14.02 -13.76
C THR A 99 -12.53 13.93 -15.24
N ALA A 100 -12.67 12.75 -15.84
CA ALA A 100 -12.43 12.57 -17.28
C ALA A 100 -13.26 13.54 -18.15
N LYS A 101 -14.46 13.93 -17.70
CA LYS A 101 -15.36 14.88 -18.39
C LYS A 101 -15.03 16.34 -18.10
N ASN A 102 -14.40 16.64 -16.97
CA ASN A 102 -14.18 18.03 -16.53
C ASN A 102 -12.88 18.15 -15.72
N LEU A 103 -11.86 18.71 -16.37
CA LEU A 103 -10.56 19.02 -15.78
C LEU A 103 -10.43 20.49 -15.32
N LYS A 104 -11.47 21.31 -15.47
CA LYS A 104 -11.44 22.70 -15.01
C LYS A 104 -11.25 22.73 -13.50
N VAL A 105 -10.22 23.43 -13.05
CA VAL A 105 -9.89 23.52 -11.63
C VAL A 105 -10.87 24.45 -10.92
N GLY A 106 -11.19 24.12 -9.67
CA GLY A 106 -12.06 24.90 -8.79
C GLY A 106 -11.78 24.57 -7.33
N GLY A 107 -12.46 25.27 -6.42
CA GLY A 107 -12.24 25.09 -4.98
C GLY A 107 -11.13 25.98 -4.45
N THR A 108 -10.38 25.46 -3.48
CA THR A 108 -9.21 26.09 -2.88
C THR A 108 -8.01 25.95 -3.80
N ILE A 109 -7.44 27.08 -4.25
CA ILE A 109 -6.30 27.11 -5.15
C ILE A 109 -5.18 27.96 -4.55
N LEU A 110 -4.00 27.36 -4.38
CA LEU A 110 -2.79 28.07 -3.99
C LEU A 110 -2.09 28.62 -5.25
N PHE A 111 -1.93 29.93 -5.33
CA PHE A 111 -1.15 30.62 -6.35
C PHE A 111 0.29 30.73 -5.86
N ALA A 112 1.14 29.81 -6.31
CA ALA A 112 2.52 29.72 -5.89
C ALA A 112 3.38 30.77 -6.61
N ASP A 113 3.99 31.66 -5.84
CA ASP A 113 4.98 32.64 -6.29
C ASP A 113 6.24 32.62 -5.39
N PHE A 114 6.61 31.43 -4.94
CA PHE A 114 7.80 31.18 -4.12
C PHE A 114 8.83 30.36 -4.90
N GLY A 115 10.13 30.68 -4.76
CA GLY A 115 11.24 29.92 -5.34
C GLY A 115 11.36 29.98 -6.87
N HIS A 116 10.94 31.08 -7.51
CA HIS A 116 11.05 31.22 -8.96
C HIS A 116 12.52 31.21 -9.41
N GLY A 117 12.89 30.34 -10.36
CA GLY A 117 14.28 30.17 -10.81
C GLY A 117 15.14 29.30 -9.89
N GLU A 118 14.64 28.88 -8.73
CA GLU A 118 15.40 28.13 -7.71
C GLU A 118 15.11 26.63 -7.78
N LYS A 119 15.60 25.94 -8.82
CA LYS A 119 15.33 24.51 -9.06
C LYS A 119 15.56 23.61 -7.83
N ASP A 120 16.59 23.90 -7.04
CA ASP A 120 17.00 23.12 -5.86
C ASP A 120 16.80 23.89 -4.54
N GLY A 121 15.96 24.93 -4.56
CA GLY A 121 15.57 25.70 -3.39
C GLY A 121 14.61 24.96 -2.44
N ALA A 122 14.14 25.68 -1.42
CA ALA A 122 13.19 25.15 -0.44
C ALA A 122 11.84 24.80 -1.10
N PRO A 123 11.15 23.73 -0.68
CA PRO A 123 9.86 23.38 -1.26
C PRO A 123 8.79 24.43 -0.92
N LEU A 124 7.79 24.62 -1.78
CA LEU A 124 6.65 25.52 -1.50
C LEU A 124 5.93 25.09 -0.21
N ILE A 125 5.73 23.78 -0.04
CA ILE A 125 5.06 23.18 1.11
C ILE A 125 5.97 22.11 1.72
N HIS A 126 6.34 22.29 2.98
CA HIS A 126 7.04 21.28 3.76
C HIS A 126 6.11 20.66 4.80
N VAL A 127 5.86 19.35 4.69
CA VAL A 127 4.97 18.60 5.58
C VAL A 127 5.81 17.70 6.48
N LYS A 128 5.81 17.95 7.78
CA LYS A 128 6.53 17.14 8.76
C LYS A 128 5.54 16.35 9.60
N GLU A 129 5.36 15.07 9.31
CA GLU A 129 4.48 14.18 10.08
C GLU A 129 3.05 14.71 10.30
N GLY A 130 2.58 15.58 9.40
CA GLY A 130 1.22 16.10 9.32
C GLY A 130 0.59 15.70 8.00
N GLY A 131 -0.35 16.50 7.49
CA GLY A 131 -0.87 16.24 6.16
C GLY A 131 -1.45 17.44 5.43
N ILE A 132 -1.61 17.27 4.13
CA ILE A 132 -2.29 18.23 3.25
C ILE A 132 -3.39 17.51 2.48
N ARG A 133 -4.53 18.18 2.32
CA ARG A 133 -5.61 17.62 1.51
C ARG A 133 -6.58 18.62 0.94
N ASP A 134 -7.29 18.16 -0.08
CA ASP A 134 -8.42 18.85 -0.68
C ASP A 134 -8.03 20.26 -1.18
N LEU A 135 -6.99 20.36 -2.03
CA LEU A 135 -6.57 21.64 -2.63
C LEU A 135 -5.90 21.49 -4.00
N SER A 136 -5.84 22.59 -4.75
CA SER A 136 -5.09 22.68 -6.01
C SER A 136 -3.93 23.67 -5.89
N ILE A 137 -2.86 23.47 -6.66
CA ILE A 137 -1.67 24.34 -6.66
C ILE A 137 -1.37 24.77 -8.09
N PHE A 138 -1.25 26.07 -8.30
CA PHE A 138 -1.01 26.71 -9.60
C PHE A 138 0.19 27.65 -9.51
N TYR A 139 1.07 27.61 -10.49
CA TYR A 139 2.19 28.56 -10.66
C TYR A 139 1.84 29.58 -11.75
N PRO A 140 1.38 30.81 -11.41
CA PRO A 140 0.84 31.75 -12.39
C PRO A 140 1.86 32.30 -13.39
N LYS A 141 3.15 32.25 -13.03
CA LYS A 141 4.26 32.73 -13.87
C LYS A 141 4.76 31.69 -14.88
N GLN A 142 4.33 30.42 -14.77
CA GLN A 142 4.74 29.40 -15.74
C GLN A 142 4.20 29.71 -17.15
N ASN A 143 5.05 29.47 -18.14
CA ASN A 143 4.74 29.69 -19.55
C ASN A 143 5.35 28.56 -20.39
N ILE A 144 4.57 27.96 -21.30
CA ILE A 144 5.05 26.88 -22.14
C ILE A 144 6.24 27.28 -23.04
N LYS A 145 6.31 28.55 -23.47
CA LYS A 145 7.40 29.06 -24.31
C LYS A 145 8.70 29.27 -23.52
N SER A 146 8.60 29.39 -22.20
CA SER A 146 9.73 29.59 -21.30
C SER A 146 9.38 29.00 -19.93
N ILE A 147 9.63 27.70 -19.79
CA ILE A 147 9.35 26.97 -18.56
C ILE A 147 10.33 27.44 -17.49
N ILE A 148 9.80 27.94 -16.37
CA ILE A 148 10.58 28.45 -15.25
C ILE A 148 10.88 27.28 -14.30
N PRO A 149 12.14 27.04 -13.92
CA PRO A 149 12.45 26.10 -12.86
C PRO A 149 11.89 26.58 -11.52
N TYR A 150 11.21 25.68 -10.81
CA TYR A 150 10.77 25.89 -9.42
C TYR A 150 11.27 24.74 -8.55
N PRO A 151 11.44 24.94 -7.23
CA PRO A 151 11.72 23.85 -6.32
C PRO A 151 10.53 22.88 -6.25
N VAL A 152 10.71 21.82 -5.49
CA VAL A 152 9.65 20.85 -5.21
C VAL A 152 8.40 21.54 -4.67
N THR A 153 7.22 21.19 -5.19
CA THR A 153 5.96 21.79 -4.72
C THR A 153 5.61 21.30 -3.31
N VAL A 154 5.66 19.99 -3.08
CA VAL A 154 5.36 19.38 -1.78
C VAL A 154 6.46 18.43 -1.36
N HIS A 155 7.05 18.65 -0.18
CA HIS A 155 7.95 17.70 0.45
C HIS A 155 7.24 17.01 1.63
N LEU A 156 7.04 15.69 1.51
CA LEU A 156 6.50 14.84 2.56
C LEU A 156 7.65 14.22 3.37
N ASN A 157 7.73 14.57 4.65
CA ASN A 157 8.78 14.15 5.56
C ASN A 157 8.21 13.35 6.74
N GLY A 158 8.80 12.18 7.00
CA GLY A 158 8.38 11.24 8.05
C GLY A 158 7.12 10.46 7.64
N ASN A 159 6.18 10.30 8.56
CA ASN A 159 4.86 9.70 8.28
C ASN A 159 3.87 10.78 7.83
N ALA A 160 4.27 11.59 6.85
CA ALA A 160 3.44 12.65 6.28
C ALA A 160 2.47 12.10 5.24
N ALA A 161 1.31 12.76 5.09
CA ALA A 161 0.29 12.30 4.16
C ALA A 161 -0.21 13.42 3.24
N MET A 162 -0.50 13.04 2.00
CA MET A 162 -1.13 13.89 1.00
C MET A 162 -2.33 13.18 0.41
N ARG A 163 -3.45 13.91 0.28
CA ARG A 163 -4.65 13.37 -0.34
C ARG A 163 -5.46 14.39 -1.12
N ASN A 164 -6.04 14.02 -2.26
CA ASN A 164 -6.96 14.90 -3.01
C ASN A 164 -6.28 16.22 -3.39
N VAL A 165 -5.18 16.13 -4.15
CA VAL A 165 -4.38 17.29 -4.54
C VAL A 165 -4.27 17.35 -6.06
N THR A 166 -4.42 18.56 -6.61
CA THR A 166 -4.18 18.82 -8.04
C THR A 166 -2.98 19.75 -8.23
N LEU A 167 -1.92 19.24 -8.85
CA LEU A 167 -0.73 20.01 -9.27
C LEU A 167 -0.93 20.49 -10.71
N ILE A 168 -1.31 21.74 -10.91
CA ILE A 168 -1.76 22.19 -12.24
C ILE A 168 -0.61 22.31 -13.23
N ASN A 169 0.55 22.82 -12.80
CA ASN A 169 1.71 23.10 -13.65
C ASN A 169 3.00 23.21 -12.83
N SER A 170 3.16 22.35 -11.82
CA SER A 170 4.35 22.28 -10.99
C SER A 170 5.59 21.96 -11.83
N TYR A 171 6.75 22.54 -11.50
CA TYR A 171 8.01 22.11 -12.14
C TYR A 171 8.42 20.73 -11.61
N LYS A 172 8.73 20.66 -10.32
CA LYS A 172 8.88 19.43 -9.54
C LYS A 172 7.64 19.25 -8.64
N GLY A 173 6.97 18.11 -8.72
CA GLY A 173 5.72 17.87 -8.00
C GLY A 173 5.93 17.54 -6.52
N VAL A 174 6.13 16.26 -6.22
CA VAL A 174 6.21 15.74 -4.84
C VAL A 174 7.56 15.10 -4.58
N LEU A 175 8.22 15.49 -3.49
CA LEU A 175 9.36 14.77 -2.93
C LEU A 175 8.90 14.01 -1.70
N THR A 176 9.27 12.74 -1.61
CA THR A 176 8.94 11.91 -0.46
C THR A 176 10.02 10.87 -0.18
N GLY A 177 10.05 10.42 1.08
CA GLY A 177 10.79 9.26 1.57
C GLY A 177 10.08 8.72 2.82
N HIS A 178 10.44 7.51 3.25
CA HIS A 178 9.90 6.84 4.46
C HIS A 178 8.43 6.39 4.37
N PHE A 179 7.64 6.52 5.45
CA PHE A 179 6.25 6.01 5.60
C PHE A 179 5.16 6.86 4.94
N SER A 180 5.54 7.78 4.04
CA SER A 180 4.59 8.73 3.49
C SER A 180 3.51 8.07 2.64
N THR A 181 2.32 8.67 2.65
CA THR A 181 1.16 8.21 1.88
C THR A 181 0.69 9.28 0.91
N ILE A 182 0.52 8.91 -0.36
CA ILE A 182 0.01 9.76 -1.44
C ILE A 182 -1.23 9.09 -2.02
N MET A 183 -2.39 9.74 -1.90
CA MET A 183 -3.65 9.23 -2.46
C MET A 183 -4.34 10.30 -3.31
N ASN A 184 -4.90 9.94 -4.47
CA ASN A 184 -5.70 10.86 -5.29
C ASN A 184 -4.89 12.12 -5.68
N LEU A 185 -3.73 11.91 -6.31
CA LEU A 185 -2.92 13.00 -6.89
C LEU A 185 -3.25 13.12 -8.37
N TYR A 186 -3.51 14.34 -8.81
CA TYR A 186 -3.75 14.69 -10.21
C TYR A 186 -2.77 15.78 -10.61
N GLY A 187 -2.23 15.79 -11.82
CA GLY A 187 -1.47 16.96 -12.24
C GLY A 187 -0.65 16.90 -13.50
N THR A 188 -0.19 18.07 -13.92
CA THR A 188 0.87 18.25 -14.91
C THR A 188 2.12 18.70 -14.16
N THR A 189 3.21 17.96 -14.37
CA THR A 189 4.52 18.25 -13.76
C THR A 189 5.60 18.35 -14.81
N LEU A 190 6.33 19.47 -14.87
CA LEU A 190 7.10 19.89 -16.05
C LEU A 190 8.54 19.36 -16.10
N ASP A 191 9.01 18.76 -15.01
CA ASP A 191 10.35 18.14 -14.88
C ASP A 191 10.22 16.73 -14.30
N VAL A 192 9.76 16.64 -13.04
CA VAL A 192 9.48 15.38 -12.36
C VAL A 192 8.17 15.46 -11.57
N GLY A 193 7.34 14.43 -11.69
CA GLY A 193 6.08 14.33 -10.96
C GLY A 193 6.25 13.96 -9.50
N ILE A 194 6.75 12.75 -9.25
CA ILE A 194 7.04 12.25 -7.90
C ILE A 194 8.50 11.80 -7.86
N THR A 195 9.24 12.25 -6.87
CA THR A 195 10.57 11.74 -6.54
C THR A 195 10.50 10.98 -5.21
N MET A 196 10.86 9.70 -5.23
CA MET A 196 10.89 8.86 -4.05
C MET A 196 12.34 8.53 -3.69
N LEU A 197 12.84 9.18 -2.65
CA LEU A 197 14.24 9.07 -2.23
C LEU A 197 14.36 8.28 -0.93
N ASN A 198 15.16 7.21 -0.97
CA ASN A 198 15.70 6.51 0.19
C ASN A 198 14.65 6.20 1.28
N ALA A 199 13.54 5.56 0.89
CA ALA A 199 12.55 5.14 1.86
C ALA A 199 13.08 3.93 2.63
N GLY A 200 13.48 4.14 3.88
CA GLY A 200 13.78 3.11 4.90
C GLY A 200 12.51 2.55 5.56
N ALA A 201 11.47 2.40 4.74
CA ALA A 201 10.09 2.13 5.12
C ALA A 201 9.24 2.05 3.85
N VAL A 202 7.92 1.91 4.04
CA VAL A 202 6.97 1.41 3.03
C VAL A 202 6.02 2.53 2.60
N PRO A 203 6.44 3.35 1.63
CA PRO A 203 5.61 4.40 1.10
C PRO A 203 4.47 3.82 0.25
N ARG A 204 3.38 4.57 0.16
CA ARG A 204 2.18 4.15 -0.57
C ARG A 204 1.71 5.23 -1.52
N CYS A 205 1.50 4.85 -2.76
CA CYS A 205 0.98 5.70 -3.82
C CYS A 205 -0.25 5.02 -4.43
N ARG A 206 -1.42 5.65 -4.33
CA ARG A 206 -2.65 5.11 -4.91
C ARG A 206 -3.45 6.17 -5.68
N ASN A 207 -4.03 5.77 -6.81
CA ASN A 207 -4.89 6.63 -7.63
C ASN A 207 -4.16 7.92 -8.03
N ILE A 208 -3.07 7.75 -8.79
CA ILE A 208 -2.20 8.85 -9.23
C ILE A 208 -2.39 9.07 -10.72
N HIS A 209 -2.66 10.31 -11.13
CA HIS A 209 -2.93 10.69 -12.51
C HIS A 209 -2.00 11.82 -12.93
N LEU A 210 -1.00 11.53 -13.75
CA LEU A 210 -0.04 12.51 -14.24
C LEU A 210 -0.18 12.66 -15.75
N SER A 211 -0.52 13.87 -16.19
CA SER A 211 -0.80 14.18 -17.60
C SER A 211 -0.66 15.66 -17.90
N PRO A 212 -0.17 16.07 -19.09
CA PRO A 212 -0.24 17.45 -19.61
C PRO A 212 -1.66 18.03 -19.70
N ARG A 213 -2.68 17.17 -19.65
CA ARG A 213 -4.09 17.57 -19.71
C ARG A 213 -4.50 18.48 -18.56
N TYR A 214 -3.93 18.29 -17.36
CA TYR A 214 -4.33 19.05 -16.18
C TYR A 214 -3.98 20.54 -16.29
N TRP A 215 -2.85 20.91 -16.91
CA TRP A 215 -2.57 22.31 -17.22
C TRP A 215 -3.41 22.80 -18.41
N SER A 216 -3.43 22.03 -19.49
CA SER A 216 -4.05 22.44 -20.75
C SER A 216 -5.55 22.69 -20.64
N PHE A 217 -6.23 21.96 -19.74
CA PHE A 217 -7.67 22.02 -19.54
C PHE A 217 -8.08 22.55 -18.15
N CYS A 218 -7.17 23.20 -17.42
CA CYS A 218 -7.48 23.74 -16.08
C CYS A 218 -8.52 24.87 -16.09
N GLY A 219 -8.81 25.44 -17.26
CA GLY A 219 -9.73 26.57 -17.42
C GLY A 219 -9.10 27.95 -17.21
N HIS A 220 -7.77 28.03 -17.03
CA HIS A 220 -7.05 29.30 -16.96
C HIS A 220 -6.82 29.89 -18.36
N LYS A 221 -6.96 31.21 -18.52
CA LYS A 221 -6.82 31.90 -19.82
C LYS A 221 -5.46 31.70 -20.50
N LYS A 222 -4.40 31.52 -19.70
CA LYS A 222 -3.02 31.27 -20.17
C LYS A 222 -2.65 29.77 -20.26
N ALA A 223 -3.62 28.86 -20.16
CA ALA A 223 -3.36 27.44 -20.32
C ALA A 223 -2.86 27.15 -21.76
N PRO A 224 -1.80 26.33 -21.93
CA PRO A 224 -1.30 25.97 -23.25
C PRO A 224 -2.25 25.00 -23.97
N LYS A 225 -2.09 24.89 -25.29
CA LYS A 225 -2.74 23.82 -26.05
C LYS A 225 -2.08 22.48 -25.69
N PHE A 226 -2.90 21.45 -25.54
CA PHE A 226 -2.44 20.11 -25.14
C PHE A 226 -1.36 19.54 -26.06
N LYS A 227 -1.53 19.65 -27.39
CA LYS A 227 -0.56 19.12 -28.37
C LYS A 227 0.83 19.76 -28.20
N ASP A 228 0.88 21.06 -27.99
CA ASP A 228 2.13 21.79 -27.81
C ASP A 228 2.81 21.40 -26.50
N LEU A 229 2.03 21.28 -25.42
CA LEU A 229 2.57 20.88 -24.12
C LEU A 229 3.08 19.44 -24.11
N ALA A 230 2.34 18.49 -24.69
CA ALA A 230 2.77 17.11 -24.82
C ALA A 230 4.10 16.99 -25.57
N LYS A 231 4.28 17.77 -26.64
CA LYS A 231 5.55 17.85 -27.37
C LYS A 231 6.69 18.37 -26.49
N VAL A 232 6.48 19.50 -25.80
CA VAL A 232 7.50 20.10 -24.90
C VAL A 232 7.89 19.13 -23.78
N MET A 233 6.94 18.38 -23.22
CA MET A 233 7.21 17.40 -22.16
C MET A 233 8.16 16.29 -22.62
N LYS A 234 8.03 15.84 -23.88
CA LYS A 234 8.92 14.85 -24.49
C LYS A 234 10.30 15.44 -24.79
N GLU A 235 10.36 16.60 -25.44
CA GLU A 235 11.63 17.27 -25.79
C GLU A 235 12.47 17.60 -24.56
N ARG A 236 11.84 17.99 -23.45
CA ARG A 236 12.51 18.29 -22.18
C ARG A 236 12.90 17.05 -21.37
N LYS A 237 12.56 15.85 -21.84
CA LYS A 237 12.77 14.58 -21.14
C LYS A 237 12.12 14.54 -19.76
N ALA A 238 10.92 15.13 -19.62
CA ALA A 238 10.19 15.12 -18.35
C ALA A 238 9.77 13.68 -17.99
N TYR A 239 9.83 13.33 -16.71
CA TYR A 239 9.41 12.02 -16.22
C TYR A 239 8.36 12.10 -15.11
N ALA A 240 7.43 11.15 -15.09
CA ALA A 240 6.31 11.21 -14.16
C ALA A 240 6.73 10.73 -12.75
N ILE A 241 7.44 9.60 -12.64
CA ILE A 241 7.90 9.07 -11.35
C ILE A 241 9.39 8.73 -11.43
N GLN A 242 10.15 9.20 -10.44
CA GLN A 242 11.52 8.77 -10.19
C GLN A 242 11.58 7.95 -8.90
N LEU A 243 12.09 6.73 -9.02
CA LEU A 243 12.31 5.81 -7.92
C LEU A 243 13.80 5.68 -7.63
N ASN A 244 14.18 5.91 -6.38
CA ASN A 244 15.48 5.48 -5.84
C ASN A 244 15.22 4.37 -4.80
N ARG A 245 16.14 4.12 -3.86
CA ARG A 245 16.05 3.06 -2.85
C ARG A 245 14.71 3.09 -2.10
N GLN A 246 13.96 1.99 -2.17
CA GLN A 246 12.70 1.78 -1.46
C GLN A 246 12.77 0.53 -0.57
N ASP A 247 12.05 0.53 0.56
CA ASP A 247 11.77 -0.69 1.30
C ASP A 247 10.30 -1.06 1.09
N ALA A 248 10.04 -1.91 0.11
CA ALA A 248 8.69 -2.39 -0.22
C ALA A 248 7.68 -1.28 -0.59
N GLY A 249 8.05 -0.33 -1.44
CA GLY A 249 7.12 0.71 -1.91
C GLY A 249 5.93 0.12 -2.69
N ILE A 250 4.69 0.56 -2.38
CA ILE A 250 3.45 0.05 -2.98
C ILE A 250 2.82 1.12 -3.88
N PHE A 251 2.53 0.74 -5.13
CA PHE A 251 1.99 1.61 -6.17
C PHE A 251 0.78 0.95 -6.84
N MET A 252 -0.38 1.59 -6.74
CA MET A 252 -1.63 1.03 -7.25
C MET A 252 -2.48 2.06 -7.99
N ASP A 253 -3.12 1.68 -9.11
CA ASP A 253 -3.96 2.57 -9.92
C ASP A 253 -3.21 3.86 -10.30
N ILE A 254 -2.18 3.69 -11.13
CA ILE A 254 -1.30 4.77 -11.55
C ILE A 254 -1.50 5.01 -13.05
N LYS A 255 -1.90 6.21 -13.43
CA LYS A 255 -2.15 6.59 -14.83
C LYS A 255 -1.20 7.70 -15.23
N ILE A 256 -0.40 7.45 -16.26
CA ILE A 256 0.61 8.36 -16.77
C ILE A 256 0.45 8.46 -18.28
N ASP A 257 0.37 9.68 -18.81
CA ASP A 257 0.36 9.89 -20.25
C ASP A 257 1.17 11.10 -20.71
N ASN A 258 1.73 11.01 -21.92
CA ASN A 258 2.41 12.10 -22.62
C ASN A 258 3.64 12.71 -21.89
N TYR A 259 4.36 11.89 -21.13
CA TYR A 259 5.71 12.19 -20.61
C TYR A 259 6.78 11.64 -21.56
N HIS A 260 8.03 12.07 -21.39
CA HIS A 260 9.14 11.34 -22.04
C HIS A 260 9.29 9.97 -21.39
N THR A 261 9.48 9.90 -20.07
CA THR A 261 9.59 8.62 -19.35
C THR A 261 8.53 8.51 -18.28
N ALA A 262 7.75 7.43 -18.26
CA ALA A 262 6.73 7.28 -17.21
C ALA A 262 7.36 6.99 -15.85
N VAL A 263 8.18 5.94 -15.76
CA VAL A 263 8.85 5.53 -14.51
C VAL A 263 10.35 5.43 -14.75
N LYS A 264 11.12 6.25 -14.05
CA LYS A 264 12.59 6.22 -14.06
C LYS A 264 13.12 5.58 -12.78
N VAL A 265 13.77 4.44 -12.91
CA VAL A 265 14.31 3.62 -11.80
C VAL A 265 15.81 3.86 -11.69
N MET A 266 16.21 4.50 -10.58
CA MET A 266 17.57 4.98 -10.32
C MET A 266 18.27 4.09 -9.27
N PRO A 267 19.55 3.74 -9.45
CA PRO A 267 20.31 3.01 -8.46
C PRO A 267 20.69 3.86 -7.22
N PRO A 268 20.91 3.25 -6.04
CA PRO A 268 20.37 1.93 -5.70
C PRO A 268 18.84 2.02 -5.67
N HIS A 269 18.15 1.06 -6.27
CA HIS A 269 16.69 0.95 -6.22
C HIS A 269 16.31 -0.20 -5.31
N GLY A 270 15.14 -0.12 -4.68
CA GLY A 270 14.69 -1.12 -3.72
C GLY A 270 13.39 -1.82 -4.08
N TRP A 271 12.84 -2.63 -3.17
CA TRP A 271 11.65 -3.42 -3.47
C TRP A 271 10.46 -2.51 -3.80
N THR A 272 9.85 -2.73 -4.95
CA THR A 272 8.63 -2.01 -5.33
C THR A 272 7.61 -2.91 -5.98
N TYR A 273 6.35 -2.60 -5.69
CA TYR A 273 5.20 -3.36 -6.12
C TYR A 273 4.24 -2.47 -6.88
N TRP A 274 3.95 -2.86 -8.11
CA TRP A 274 3.15 -2.10 -9.05
C TRP A 274 1.96 -2.93 -9.51
N HIS A 275 0.79 -2.33 -9.41
CA HIS A 275 -0.47 -2.95 -9.79
C HIS A 275 -1.37 -1.91 -10.47
N ASP A 276 -1.97 -2.27 -11.61
CA ASP A 276 -2.78 -1.35 -12.42
C ASP A 276 -2.03 -0.06 -12.83
N LEU A 277 -0.81 -0.22 -13.36
CA LEU A 277 -0.04 0.87 -13.98
C LEU A 277 -0.48 1.01 -15.44
N LYS A 278 -1.09 2.15 -15.79
CA LYS A 278 -1.52 2.51 -17.16
C LYS A 278 -0.65 3.62 -17.70
N ILE A 279 0.17 3.27 -18.67
CA ILE A 279 1.09 4.18 -19.35
C ILE A 279 0.63 4.34 -20.80
N LYS A 280 0.52 5.58 -21.27
CA LYS A 280 0.09 5.89 -22.63
C LYS A 280 0.86 7.03 -23.29
N ASP A 281 1.14 6.91 -24.59
CA ASP A 281 1.71 7.98 -25.43
C ASP A 281 3.02 8.57 -24.86
N VAL A 282 3.82 7.76 -24.15
CA VAL A 282 5.13 8.17 -23.61
C VAL A 282 6.26 7.78 -24.57
N GLU A 283 7.45 8.38 -24.48
CA GLU A 283 8.61 7.90 -25.26
C GLU A 283 9.10 6.54 -24.72
N VAL A 284 9.27 6.46 -23.39
CA VAL A 284 9.73 5.28 -22.65
C VAL A 284 8.77 5.00 -21.49
N GLY A 285 8.28 3.77 -21.36
CA GLY A 285 7.45 3.36 -20.23
C GLY A 285 8.25 3.30 -18.92
N ILE A 286 8.99 2.22 -18.71
CA ILE A 286 9.82 2.02 -17.51
C ILE A 286 11.30 2.02 -17.93
N HIS A 287 12.11 2.88 -17.32
CA HIS A 287 13.54 2.98 -17.61
C HIS A 287 14.38 2.66 -16.36
N PHE A 288 15.10 1.54 -16.38
CA PHE A 288 16.13 1.21 -15.39
C PHE A 288 17.46 1.79 -15.84
N THR A 289 17.98 2.75 -15.07
CA THR A 289 19.21 3.46 -15.42
C THR A 289 20.48 2.78 -14.90
N GLY A 290 20.36 1.65 -14.18
CA GLY A 290 21.45 0.89 -13.59
C GLY A 290 20.96 -0.22 -12.65
N GLY A 291 21.85 -1.16 -12.31
CA GLY A 291 21.55 -2.28 -11.41
C GLY A 291 21.33 -1.89 -9.94
N SER A 292 20.67 -2.73 -9.17
CA SER A 292 20.71 -2.79 -7.71
C SER A 292 20.20 -4.16 -7.24
N LEU A 293 20.71 -4.67 -6.11
CA LEU A 293 20.37 -5.98 -5.50
C LEU A 293 18.88 -6.32 -5.30
N GLN A 294 17.95 -5.44 -5.69
CA GLN A 294 16.56 -5.44 -5.26
C GLN A 294 15.61 -5.56 -6.47
N ARG A 295 14.33 -5.86 -6.19
CA ARG A 295 13.37 -6.38 -7.19
C ARG A 295 12.21 -5.43 -7.46
N MET A 296 11.74 -5.36 -8.70
CA MET A 296 10.49 -4.69 -9.08
C MET A 296 9.47 -5.72 -9.59
N TYR A 297 8.23 -5.61 -9.11
CA TYR A 297 7.10 -6.45 -9.53
C TYR A 297 6.04 -5.57 -10.19
N VAL A 298 5.56 -5.97 -11.37
CA VAL A 298 4.54 -5.25 -12.13
C VAL A 298 3.42 -6.20 -12.52
N THR A 299 2.17 -5.85 -12.21
CA THR A 299 1.02 -6.72 -12.43
C THR A 299 -0.17 -5.95 -13.00
N GLN A 300 -1.01 -6.58 -13.84
CA GLN A 300 -2.24 -5.99 -14.40
C GLN A 300 -2.02 -4.60 -15.00
N SER A 301 -0.92 -4.43 -15.71
CA SER A 301 -0.48 -3.12 -16.18
C SER A 301 -0.53 -3.04 -17.70
N SER A 302 -0.77 -1.84 -18.23
CA SER A 302 -0.75 -1.58 -19.67
C SER A 302 0.31 -0.54 -19.99
N ILE A 303 1.20 -0.87 -20.92
CA ILE A 303 2.34 -0.02 -21.30
C ILE A 303 2.29 0.22 -22.81
N ASP A 304 1.92 1.45 -23.16
CA ASP A 304 1.94 1.98 -24.52
C ASP A 304 2.97 3.11 -24.62
N ALA A 305 4.00 2.89 -25.44
CA ALA A 305 5.15 3.78 -25.61
C ALA A 305 5.54 3.96 -27.08
N GLU A 306 6.14 5.09 -27.42
CA GLU A 306 6.60 5.39 -28.77
C GLU A 306 7.88 4.62 -29.11
N GLN A 307 8.84 4.54 -28.19
CA GLN A 307 10.12 3.88 -28.44
C GLN A 307 10.27 2.57 -27.67
N PHE A 308 10.19 2.63 -26.34
CA PHE A 308 10.44 1.48 -25.47
C PHE A 308 9.38 1.34 -24.39
N GLY A 309 8.70 0.19 -24.32
CA GLY A 309 7.83 -0.10 -23.18
C GLY A 309 8.64 -0.21 -21.88
N ILE A 310 9.71 -1.00 -21.92
CA ILE A 310 10.70 -1.17 -20.86
C ILE A 310 12.09 -1.04 -21.46
N LEU A 311 12.92 -0.21 -20.85
CA LEU A 311 14.33 -0.02 -21.18
C LEU A 311 15.17 -0.34 -19.95
N MET A 312 16.07 -1.32 -20.06
CA MET A 312 17.13 -1.53 -19.08
C MET A 312 18.45 -1.17 -19.74
N LYS A 313 18.99 -0.01 -19.34
CA LYS A 313 20.18 0.58 -19.93
C LYS A 313 20.88 1.49 -18.95
N MET A 314 22.18 1.26 -18.75
CA MET A 314 22.97 2.11 -17.87
C MET A 314 23.03 3.53 -18.41
N GLU A 315 22.59 4.50 -17.61
CA GLU A 315 22.83 5.91 -17.92
C GLU A 315 24.23 6.30 -17.41
N LYS A 316 24.97 7.05 -18.24
CA LYS A 316 26.28 7.59 -17.87
C LYS A 316 26.17 8.43 -16.59
N ASP A 317 27.16 8.31 -15.70
CA ASP A 317 27.30 9.07 -14.43
C ASP A 317 26.21 8.85 -13.36
N CYS A 318 25.17 8.05 -13.64
CA CYS A 318 24.07 7.81 -12.69
C CYS A 318 24.53 7.19 -11.36
N TRP A 319 25.54 6.32 -11.42
CA TRP A 319 26.11 5.65 -10.25
C TRP A 319 27.02 6.56 -9.43
N GLN A 320 27.90 7.31 -10.09
CA GLN A 320 28.91 8.14 -9.43
C GLN A 320 28.24 9.31 -8.68
N ASP A 321 27.24 9.95 -9.30
CA ASP A 321 26.50 11.05 -8.69
C ASP A 321 25.65 10.61 -7.50
N GLN A 322 25.02 9.43 -7.59
CA GLN A 322 24.23 8.87 -6.49
C GLN A 322 25.13 8.37 -5.36
N TRP A 323 26.24 7.70 -5.68
CA TRP A 323 27.22 7.27 -4.70
C TRP A 323 27.83 8.45 -3.95
N ASN A 324 28.16 9.54 -4.63
CA ASN A 324 28.67 10.77 -3.99
C ASN A 324 27.64 11.43 -3.07
N LYS A 325 26.34 11.33 -3.39
CA LYS A 325 25.25 11.81 -2.52
C LYS A 325 25.02 10.89 -1.32
N LEU A 326 25.11 9.57 -1.52
CA LEU A 326 24.89 8.56 -0.48
C LEU A 326 26.09 8.42 0.47
N SER A 327 27.32 8.51 -0.02
CA SER A 327 28.54 8.42 0.80
C SER A 327 28.67 9.55 1.80
N LYS A 328 28.21 10.77 1.43
CA LYS A 328 28.07 11.92 2.35
C LYS A 328 27.07 11.68 3.48
N SER A 329 26.15 10.72 3.36
CA SER A 329 25.18 10.37 4.41
C SER A 329 25.73 9.39 5.47
N GLY A 330 26.98 8.93 5.33
CA GLY A 330 27.65 8.05 6.30
C GLY A 330 27.17 6.59 6.30
N ARG A 331 26.24 6.21 5.42
CA ARG A 331 25.72 4.84 5.33
C ARG A 331 26.46 4.03 4.27
N LYS A 332 27.28 3.05 4.69
CA LYS A 332 27.92 2.06 3.81
C LYS A 332 26.97 0.88 3.63
N TYR A 333 26.32 0.77 2.47
CA TYR A 333 25.48 -0.37 2.13
C TYR A 333 26.28 -1.41 1.34
N GLY A 334 26.03 -2.70 1.59
CA GLY A 334 26.64 -3.82 0.87
C GLY A 334 26.22 -3.79 -0.61
N ILE A 335 27.21 -3.70 -1.49
CA ILE A 335 27.02 -3.42 -2.91
C ILE A 335 27.31 -4.70 -3.69
N GLU A 336 26.29 -5.34 -4.25
CA GLU A 336 26.50 -6.01 -5.55
C GLU A 336 26.07 -5.00 -6.60
N LYS A 337 27.03 -4.59 -7.44
CA LYS A 337 26.97 -3.35 -8.22
C LYS A 337 26.12 -3.46 -9.48
N ASP A 338 25.65 -4.66 -9.86
CA ASP A 338 25.45 -4.89 -11.28
C ASP A 338 24.16 -5.64 -11.65
N GLN A 339 23.17 -5.87 -10.78
CA GLN A 339 21.98 -6.67 -11.16
C GLN A 339 20.68 -5.88 -11.13
N ALA A 340 19.74 -6.05 -12.07
CA ALA A 340 18.33 -5.69 -11.85
C ALA A 340 17.42 -6.87 -12.15
N LEU A 341 16.41 -7.08 -11.31
CA LEU A 341 15.44 -8.16 -11.45
C LEU A 341 14.03 -7.58 -11.58
N LEU A 342 13.39 -7.87 -12.72
CA LEU A 342 12.03 -7.44 -13.03
C LEU A 342 11.12 -8.66 -13.23
N ARG A 343 9.99 -8.66 -12.52
CA ARG A 343 8.92 -9.66 -12.69
C ARG A 343 7.64 -8.98 -13.16
N ILE A 344 7.05 -9.52 -14.20
CA ILE A 344 5.87 -8.97 -14.86
C ILE A 344 4.84 -10.07 -15.07
N TYR A 345 3.61 -9.82 -14.62
CA TYR A 345 2.52 -10.77 -14.70
C TYR A 345 1.25 -10.09 -15.21
N ASP A 346 0.54 -10.72 -16.16
CA ASP A 346 -0.74 -10.22 -16.67
C ASP A 346 -0.64 -8.75 -17.12
N CYS A 347 0.32 -8.45 -17.99
CA CYS A 347 0.56 -7.09 -18.48
C CYS A 347 0.44 -7.01 -19.99
N GLU A 348 -0.01 -5.86 -20.47
CA GLU A 348 -0.17 -5.56 -21.89
C GLU A 348 0.91 -4.59 -22.39
N PHE A 349 1.50 -4.89 -23.53
CA PHE A 349 2.54 -4.12 -24.18
C PHE A 349 2.12 -3.72 -25.59
N SER A 350 2.14 -2.42 -25.90
CA SER A 350 1.64 -1.87 -27.17
C SER A 350 2.58 -0.83 -27.81
N SER A 351 3.88 -0.92 -27.58
CA SER A 351 4.83 0.09 -28.04
C SER A 351 4.91 0.16 -29.57
N ASN A 352 5.19 1.33 -30.15
CA ASN A 352 5.48 1.43 -31.59
C ASN A 352 6.84 0.79 -31.92
N GLY A 353 7.85 1.06 -31.09
CA GLY A 353 9.19 0.50 -31.22
C GLY A 353 9.34 -0.90 -30.65
N THR A 354 10.32 -1.07 -29.77
CA THR A 354 10.61 -2.33 -29.07
C THR A 354 9.90 -2.36 -27.73
N ASN A 355 9.15 -3.41 -27.40
CA ASN A 355 8.42 -3.42 -26.12
C ASN A 355 9.36 -3.56 -24.93
N ILE A 356 10.32 -4.48 -24.98
CA ILE A 356 11.28 -4.69 -23.89
C ILE A 356 12.69 -4.74 -24.47
N HIS A 357 13.55 -3.84 -23.99
CA HIS A 357 14.93 -3.71 -24.44
C HIS A 357 15.90 -3.87 -23.26
N LEU A 358 16.67 -4.96 -23.30
CA LEU A 358 17.72 -5.32 -22.35
C LEU A 358 19.08 -5.16 -23.05
N ASP A 359 19.80 -4.08 -22.73
CA ASP A 359 21.04 -3.71 -23.43
C ASP A 359 22.29 -4.41 -22.86
N GLY A 360 22.15 -5.17 -21.77
CA GLY A 360 23.28 -5.89 -21.19
C GLY A 360 24.36 -5.05 -20.53
N SER A 361 24.16 -3.74 -20.35
CA SER A 361 25.11 -2.84 -19.67
C SER A 361 25.31 -3.15 -18.18
N PHE A 362 24.43 -3.98 -17.61
CA PHE A 362 24.52 -4.59 -16.29
C PHE A 362 23.78 -5.95 -16.34
N ARG A 363 23.94 -6.82 -15.34
CA ARG A 363 23.19 -8.09 -15.21
C ARG A 363 21.69 -7.81 -15.15
N GLN A 364 20.97 -8.30 -16.15
CA GLN A 364 19.54 -8.06 -16.32
C GLN A 364 18.80 -9.40 -16.24
N GLU A 365 17.81 -9.48 -15.34
CA GLU A 365 16.94 -10.65 -15.21
C GLU A 365 15.48 -10.23 -15.41
N LEU A 366 14.80 -10.93 -16.32
CA LEU A 366 13.43 -10.66 -16.71
C LEU A 366 12.59 -11.92 -16.62
N ASN A 367 11.49 -11.85 -15.89
CA ASN A 367 10.46 -12.87 -15.87
C ASN A 367 9.12 -12.27 -16.31
N LEU A 368 8.54 -12.83 -17.37
CA LEU A 368 7.26 -12.47 -17.94
C LEU A 368 6.32 -13.66 -17.88
N GLN A 369 5.08 -13.42 -17.48
CA GLN A 369 4.05 -14.46 -17.50
C GLN A 369 2.68 -13.89 -17.84
N GLU A 370 1.92 -14.60 -18.66
CA GLU A 370 0.53 -14.26 -19.03
C GLU A 370 0.41 -12.83 -19.60
N CYS A 371 1.46 -12.34 -20.26
CA CYS A 371 1.49 -11.01 -20.83
C CYS A 371 0.96 -11.02 -22.26
N SER A 372 0.46 -9.87 -22.75
CA SER A 372 0.09 -9.70 -24.14
C SER A 372 0.94 -8.64 -24.84
N PHE A 373 1.47 -8.96 -26.01
CA PHE A 373 2.15 -8.04 -26.90
C PHE A 373 1.21 -7.72 -28.05
N ASN A 374 0.59 -6.55 -27.99
CA ASN A 374 -0.45 -6.11 -28.93
C ASN A 374 0.15 -5.41 -30.16
N LYS A 375 1.24 -4.66 -29.97
CA LYS A 375 1.89 -3.86 -31.01
C LYS A 375 3.40 -3.73 -30.77
N TRP A 376 4.19 -3.81 -31.84
CA TRP A 376 5.63 -3.49 -31.90
C TRP A 376 6.09 -3.32 -33.35
N GLY A 377 7.38 -3.00 -33.54
CA GLY A 377 8.02 -3.19 -34.83
C GLY A 377 7.81 -2.04 -35.82
N SER A 378 8.06 -0.80 -35.41
CA SER A 378 8.00 0.39 -36.30
C SER A 378 9.19 0.46 -37.26
N LYS A 379 10.33 -0.13 -36.88
CA LYS A 379 11.57 -0.23 -37.65
C LYS A 379 11.96 -1.69 -37.81
N GLU A 380 12.78 -1.98 -38.82
CA GLU A 380 13.21 -3.35 -39.15
C GLU A 380 13.92 -4.07 -37.98
N LYS A 381 14.66 -3.34 -37.15
CA LYS A 381 15.40 -3.88 -35.98
C LYS A 381 14.61 -3.84 -34.68
N ASP A 382 13.34 -3.46 -34.70
CA ASP A 382 12.50 -3.49 -33.52
C ASP A 382 11.97 -4.92 -33.28
N TYR A 383 11.97 -5.34 -32.03
CA TYR A 383 11.46 -6.65 -31.59
C TYR A 383 10.40 -6.47 -30.51
N ALA A 384 9.54 -7.46 -30.27
CA ALA A 384 8.74 -7.44 -29.05
C ALA A 384 9.66 -7.50 -27.82
N ILE A 385 10.66 -8.39 -27.85
CA ILE A 385 11.71 -8.47 -26.82
C ILE A 385 13.08 -8.47 -27.50
N TYR A 386 13.94 -7.53 -27.10
CA TYR A 386 15.32 -7.43 -27.54
C TYR A 386 16.25 -7.59 -26.33
N CYS A 387 17.18 -8.54 -26.41
CA CYS A 387 18.14 -8.82 -25.35
C CYS A 387 19.56 -9.02 -25.88
N GLU A 388 20.51 -8.27 -25.34
CA GLU A 388 21.94 -8.48 -25.63
C GLU A 388 22.55 -9.52 -24.69
N THR A 389 22.28 -9.46 -23.39
CA THR A 389 22.69 -10.47 -22.39
C THR A 389 21.76 -10.43 -21.16
N GLY A 390 21.68 -11.54 -20.42
CA GLY A 390 20.85 -11.65 -19.23
C GLY A 390 20.11 -12.99 -19.12
N GLU A 391 19.25 -13.11 -18.12
CA GLU A 391 18.37 -14.28 -17.93
C GLU A 391 16.94 -13.86 -18.29
N ILE A 392 16.31 -14.56 -19.23
CA ILE A 392 14.94 -14.27 -19.67
C ILE A 392 14.07 -15.52 -19.55
N ASP A 393 12.96 -15.33 -18.86
CA ASP A 393 11.88 -16.29 -18.73
C ASP A 393 10.58 -15.65 -19.29
N VAL A 394 9.97 -16.24 -20.33
CA VAL A 394 8.66 -15.80 -20.88
C VAL A 394 7.71 -16.98 -20.98
N TYR A 395 6.63 -16.91 -20.21
CA TYR A 395 5.64 -17.96 -20.06
C TYR A 395 4.24 -17.50 -20.50
N ASP A 396 3.54 -18.36 -21.23
CA ASP A 396 2.10 -18.23 -21.53
C ASP A 396 1.66 -16.86 -22.03
N SER A 397 2.52 -16.19 -22.76
CA SER A 397 2.29 -14.84 -23.26
C SER A 397 1.76 -14.89 -24.69
N ILE A 398 0.95 -13.91 -25.05
CA ILE A 398 0.28 -13.82 -26.35
C ILE A 398 0.96 -12.74 -27.19
N PHE A 399 1.50 -13.10 -28.34
CA PHE A 399 2.02 -12.16 -29.33
C PHE A 399 0.99 -12.01 -30.45
N LYS A 400 0.46 -10.81 -30.66
CA LYS A 400 -0.67 -10.60 -31.59
C LYS A 400 -0.28 -10.23 -33.02
N GLN A 401 0.99 -9.95 -33.29
CA GLN A 401 1.46 -9.56 -34.63
C GLN A 401 2.46 -10.57 -35.19
N ASN A 402 2.41 -10.83 -36.49
CA ASN A 402 3.42 -11.63 -37.17
C ASN A 402 4.65 -10.76 -37.55
N LYS A 403 5.45 -10.40 -36.56
CA LYS A 403 6.65 -9.54 -36.70
C LYS A 403 7.84 -10.15 -35.96
N ASN A 404 8.93 -9.41 -35.81
CA ASN A 404 10.12 -9.82 -35.04
C ASN A 404 9.78 -10.02 -33.56
N HIS A 405 9.71 -11.26 -33.08
CA HIS A 405 9.23 -11.55 -31.72
C HIS A 405 10.34 -11.41 -30.69
N LEU A 406 11.47 -12.09 -30.91
CA LEU A 406 12.56 -12.14 -29.94
C LEU A 406 13.92 -12.01 -30.66
N TYR A 407 14.77 -11.16 -30.10
CA TYR A 407 16.20 -11.10 -30.40
C TYR A 407 17.00 -11.42 -29.15
N ILE A 408 17.96 -12.34 -29.27
CA ILE A 408 18.99 -12.61 -28.28
C ILE A 408 20.37 -12.56 -28.94
N ASP A 409 21.29 -11.75 -28.41
CA ASP A 409 22.66 -11.65 -28.93
C ASP A 409 23.58 -12.82 -28.51
N LYS A 410 24.62 -13.02 -29.33
CA LYS A 410 25.55 -14.15 -29.35
C LYS A 410 26.45 -14.16 -28.11
N SER A 411 26.17 -15.06 -27.16
CA SER A 411 27.11 -15.84 -26.30
C SER A 411 26.82 -15.85 -24.79
N LYS A 412 25.89 -15.02 -24.25
CA LYS A 412 25.75 -14.82 -22.79
C LYS A 412 24.33 -14.59 -22.27
N ALA A 413 23.31 -15.20 -22.88
CA ALA A 413 21.94 -15.16 -22.34
C ALA A 413 21.38 -16.56 -22.12
N SER A 414 20.63 -16.75 -21.03
CA SER A 414 19.80 -17.93 -20.81
C SER A 414 18.34 -17.59 -21.14
N LEU A 415 17.67 -18.50 -21.85
CA LEU A 415 16.29 -18.30 -22.29
C LEU A 415 15.40 -19.48 -21.90
N SER A 416 14.26 -19.18 -21.30
CA SER A 416 13.08 -20.04 -21.29
C SER A 416 11.93 -19.32 -21.99
N PHE A 417 11.43 -19.88 -23.09
CA PHE A 417 10.39 -19.29 -23.91
C PHE A 417 9.29 -20.33 -24.14
N VAL A 418 8.36 -20.44 -23.19
CA VAL A 418 7.46 -21.60 -23.06
C VAL A 418 5.98 -21.22 -23.01
N GLY A 419 5.09 -22.01 -23.62
CA GLY A 419 3.63 -21.84 -23.57
C GLY A 419 3.08 -20.63 -24.33
N ASN A 420 3.93 -19.86 -25.02
CA ASN A 420 3.54 -18.63 -25.72
C ASN A 420 2.71 -18.90 -26.98
N THR A 421 1.78 -18.00 -27.30
CA THR A 421 0.90 -18.07 -28.48
C THR A 421 1.25 -16.99 -29.51
N PHE A 422 1.18 -17.34 -30.79
CA PHE A 422 1.55 -16.50 -31.93
C PHE A 422 0.51 -16.62 -33.05
N PRO A 423 0.38 -15.63 -33.95
CA PRO A 423 -0.54 -15.72 -35.09
C PRO A 423 -0.04 -16.73 -36.15
N SER A 424 1.26 -16.98 -36.16
CA SER A 424 1.97 -17.90 -37.05
C SER A 424 3.30 -18.34 -36.41
N LYS A 425 4.17 -19.04 -37.15
CA LYS A 425 5.49 -19.45 -36.65
C LYS A 425 6.25 -18.26 -36.02
N PRO A 426 6.81 -18.40 -34.81
CA PRO A 426 7.50 -17.29 -34.16
C PRO A 426 8.79 -16.91 -34.92
N HIS A 427 9.00 -15.61 -35.09
CA HIS A 427 10.23 -15.04 -35.68
C HIS A 427 11.24 -14.76 -34.57
N LEU A 428 12.15 -15.70 -34.36
CA LEU A 428 13.16 -15.67 -33.30
C LEU A 428 14.56 -15.54 -33.90
N ARG A 429 15.38 -14.68 -33.32
CA ARG A 429 16.83 -14.61 -33.57
C ARG A 429 17.55 -15.04 -32.31
N LEU A 430 18.12 -16.25 -32.33
CA LEU A 430 18.73 -16.93 -31.19
C LEU A 430 20.24 -17.09 -31.39
N PRO A 431 21.04 -17.22 -30.31
CA PRO A 431 22.45 -17.57 -30.39
C PRO A 431 22.64 -19.01 -30.91
N ALA A 432 23.85 -19.33 -31.38
CA ALA A 432 24.20 -20.67 -31.87
C ALA A 432 24.47 -21.70 -30.75
N SER A 433 24.55 -21.28 -29.47
CA SER A 433 24.86 -22.14 -28.31
C SER A 433 23.60 -22.54 -27.51
N ASN A 434 23.57 -23.78 -27.02
CA ASN A 434 22.41 -24.54 -26.51
C ASN A 434 21.71 -24.09 -25.21
N SER A 435 21.83 -22.84 -24.75
CA SER A 435 21.22 -22.39 -23.47
C SER A 435 19.81 -21.80 -23.63
N ALA A 436 18.95 -22.41 -24.46
CA ALA A 436 17.57 -21.99 -24.71
C ALA A 436 16.59 -23.16 -24.61
N ILE A 437 15.56 -23.03 -23.76
CA ILE A 437 14.39 -23.91 -23.71
C ILE A 437 13.25 -23.21 -24.46
N ILE A 438 12.74 -23.83 -25.52
CA ILE A 438 11.64 -23.29 -26.34
C ILE A 438 10.60 -24.38 -26.55
N ASP A 439 9.41 -24.19 -25.99
CA ASP A 439 8.28 -25.11 -26.16
C ASP A 439 6.97 -24.33 -26.11
N HIS A 440 6.25 -24.23 -27.22
CA HIS A 440 4.98 -23.51 -27.30
C HIS A 440 3.75 -24.42 -27.24
N THR A 441 3.92 -25.66 -26.77
CA THR A 441 2.79 -26.57 -26.53
C THR A 441 1.80 -25.89 -25.59
N PRO A 442 0.53 -25.67 -26.01
CA PRO A 442 -0.44 -24.96 -25.19
C PRO A 442 -0.65 -25.65 -23.83
N ALA A 443 -0.43 -24.90 -22.76
CA ALA A 443 -0.81 -25.36 -21.42
C ALA A 443 -2.34 -25.43 -21.34
N LYS A 444 -2.90 -26.57 -20.92
CA LYS A 444 -4.37 -26.81 -20.89
C LYS A 444 -5.14 -25.96 -19.85
N ASN A 445 -4.49 -25.09 -19.08
CA ASN A 445 -5.15 -24.29 -18.04
C ASN A 445 -4.71 -22.82 -18.16
N SER A 446 -5.61 -21.96 -18.63
CA SER A 446 -5.57 -20.55 -18.29
C SER A 446 -5.95 -20.42 -16.82
N GLY A 447 -5.07 -19.88 -15.97
CA GLY A 447 -5.43 -19.50 -14.61
C GLY A 447 -6.64 -18.54 -14.62
N PRO A 448 -7.41 -18.45 -13.52
CA PRO A 448 -8.50 -17.48 -13.45
C PRO A 448 -7.94 -16.06 -13.60
N SER A 449 -8.63 -15.23 -14.37
CA SER A 449 -8.32 -13.80 -14.48
C SER A 449 -8.33 -13.18 -13.10
N MET A 450 -7.32 -12.38 -12.81
CA MET A 450 -7.24 -11.72 -11.53
C MET A 450 -8.36 -10.65 -11.39
N PRO A 451 -8.97 -10.51 -10.20
CA PRO A 451 -10.11 -9.62 -10.01
C PRO A 451 -9.73 -8.13 -9.99
N ASP A 452 -10.64 -7.28 -10.48
CA ASP A 452 -10.49 -5.81 -10.51
C ASP A 452 -10.25 -5.21 -9.11
N ILE A 453 -9.50 -4.09 -9.06
CA ILE A 453 -9.43 -3.25 -7.86
C ILE A 453 -10.79 -2.57 -7.67
N LEU A 454 -11.51 -2.97 -6.63
CA LEU A 454 -12.75 -2.30 -6.26
C LEU A 454 -12.46 -0.94 -5.58
N ALA A 455 -13.39 0.01 -5.74
CA ALA A 455 -13.35 1.29 -5.03
C ALA A 455 -13.75 1.14 -3.56
N ILE A 456 -12.91 1.63 -2.64
CA ILE A 456 -13.18 1.57 -1.19
C ILE A 456 -14.44 2.40 -0.89
N PRO A 457 -15.43 1.85 -0.14
CA PRO A 457 -16.61 2.60 0.22
C PRO A 457 -16.27 3.71 1.23
N ASN A 458 -16.95 4.84 1.09
CA ASN A 458 -16.99 5.84 2.16
C ASN A 458 -17.99 5.37 3.25
N ARG A 459 -17.63 5.56 4.51
CA ARG A 459 -18.48 5.31 5.67
C ARG A 459 -18.53 6.57 6.51
N LEU A 460 -19.74 6.97 6.89
CA LEU A 460 -20.01 8.22 7.57
C LEU A 460 -21.11 8.01 8.61
N PRO A 461 -21.11 8.82 9.69
CA PRO A 461 -22.24 8.84 10.60
C PRO A 461 -23.52 9.31 9.90
N ALA A 462 -24.66 8.94 10.46
CA ALA A 462 -25.93 9.56 10.10
C ALA A 462 -25.89 11.04 10.51
N ARG A 463 -26.45 11.92 9.67
CA ARG A 463 -26.58 13.35 9.95
C ARG A 463 -28.05 13.73 9.87
N THR A 464 -28.53 14.51 10.84
CA THR A 464 -29.85 15.13 10.80
C THR A 464 -29.69 16.63 10.55
N GLU A 465 -30.77 17.33 10.20
CA GLU A 465 -30.74 18.80 10.00
C GLU A 465 -30.42 19.58 11.29
N LYS A 466 -30.46 18.91 12.47
CA LYS A 466 -30.06 19.47 13.77
C LYS A 466 -28.60 19.11 14.07
N ALA A 467 -27.90 20.02 14.77
CA ALA A 467 -26.46 19.96 15.04
C ALA A 467 -25.93 18.53 15.30
N SER A 468 -25.10 18.03 14.37
CA SER A 468 -24.56 16.66 14.37
C SER A 468 -23.13 16.58 14.94
N LEU A 469 -22.73 17.48 15.83
CA LEU A 469 -21.38 17.54 16.43
C LEU A 469 -21.46 17.76 17.94
N TYR A 470 -20.89 16.81 18.71
CA TYR A 470 -20.84 16.82 20.17
C TYR A 470 -19.38 16.83 20.61
N ILE A 471 -18.93 17.90 21.26
CA ILE A 471 -17.52 18.09 21.59
C ILE A 471 -17.28 17.74 23.06
N VAL A 472 -16.37 16.80 23.32
CA VAL A 472 -15.88 16.49 24.66
C VAL A 472 -14.59 17.29 24.90
N LYS A 473 -14.62 18.24 25.86
CA LYS A 473 -13.54 19.22 26.10
C LYS A 473 -12.75 18.98 27.40
N THR A 474 -13.16 18.06 28.25
CA THR A 474 -12.60 17.84 29.59
C THR A 474 -11.97 16.47 29.72
N MET A 475 -11.28 16.20 30.83
CA MET A 475 -10.68 14.88 31.16
C MET A 475 -9.57 14.46 30.19
N THR A 476 -8.78 15.43 29.73
CA THR A 476 -7.74 15.27 28.70
C THR A 476 -6.35 14.99 29.25
N ASP A 477 -6.19 14.86 30.58
CA ASP A 477 -4.91 14.82 31.28
C ASP A 477 -4.49 13.42 31.76
N LYS A 478 -5.21 12.37 31.34
CA LYS A 478 -5.06 10.95 31.76
C LYS A 478 -5.41 10.68 33.24
N LYS A 479 -5.65 11.67 34.08
CA LYS A 479 -5.83 11.44 35.52
C LYS A 479 -7.26 11.01 35.83
N ALA A 480 -8.21 11.85 35.44
CA ALA A 480 -9.60 11.68 35.77
C ALA A 480 -10.29 10.75 34.74
N ASP A 481 -11.26 9.95 35.19
CA ASP A 481 -11.96 8.99 34.31
C ASP A 481 -12.91 9.73 33.34
N ALA A 482 -12.64 9.58 32.04
CA ALA A 482 -13.41 10.19 30.97
C ALA A 482 -14.59 9.33 30.51
N SER A 483 -14.74 8.10 31.00
CA SER A 483 -15.70 7.11 30.47
C SER A 483 -17.14 7.64 30.44
N THR A 484 -17.64 8.16 31.57
CA THR A 484 -19.02 8.67 31.66
C THR A 484 -19.26 9.86 30.75
N ALA A 485 -18.33 10.83 30.72
CA ALA A 485 -18.47 12.02 29.88
C ALA A 485 -18.51 11.68 28.39
N ILE A 486 -17.67 10.74 27.93
CA ILE A 486 -17.67 10.27 26.55
C ILE A 486 -18.94 9.48 26.26
N GLN A 487 -19.36 8.58 27.16
CA GLN A 487 -20.57 7.78 26.98
C GLN A 487 -21.84 8.64 26.94
N ASP A 488 -21.93 9.68 27.75
CA ASP A 488 -23.06 10.62 27.74
C ASP A 488 -23.16 11.37 26.42
N ALA A 489 -22.03 11.82 25.87
CA ALA A 489 -21.99 12.43 24.54
C ALA A 489 -22.43 11.45 23.44
N LEU A 490 -21.95 10.20 23.49
CA LEU A 490 -22.36 9.13 22.57
C LEU A 490 -23.86 8.85 22.66
N ASN A 491 -24.39 8.73 23.87
CA ASN A 491 -25.81 8.51 24.13
C ASN A 491 -26.66 9.68 23.63
N LYS A 492 -26.19 10.92 23.80
CA LYS A 492 -26.88 12.11 23.29
C LYS A 492 -26.93 12.12 21.76
N ALA A 493 -25.80 11.85 21.10
CA ALA A 493 -25.75 11.74 19.64
C ALA A 493 -26.71 10.65 19.12
N GLY A 494 -26.72 9.47 19.76
CA GLY A 494 -27.64 8.40 19.42
C GLY A 494 -29.11 8.79 19.55
N LYS A 495 -29.48 9.47 20.66
CA LYS A 495 -30.85 9.95 20.89
C LYS A 495 -31.30 11.01 19.87
N ASP A 496 -30.36 11.82 19.38
CA ASP A 496 -30.61 12.84 18.37
C ASP A 496 -30.64 12.29 16.93
N GLY A 497 -30.46 10.98 16.76
CA GLY A 497 -30.54 10.30 15.46
C GLY A 497 -29.21 10.15 14.73
N GLY A 498 -28.08 10.36 15.41
CA GLY A 498 -26.74 10.19 14.85
C GLY A 498 -25.84 11.40 15.07
N GLY A 499 -24.68 11.40 14.40
CA GLY A 499 -23.73 12.50 14.39
C GLY A 499 -22.34 12.10 14.88
N THR A 500 -21.47 13.08 15.08
CA THR A 500 -20.09 12.88 15.50
C THR A 500 -19.89 13.32 16.95
N VAL A 501 -19.42 12.41 17.79
CA VAL A 501 -18.80 12.74 19.08
C VAL A 501 -17.32 12.98 18.84
N TYR A 502 -16.88 14.23 19.01
CA TYR A 502 -15.53 14.69 18.72
C TYR A 502 -14.74 14.92 20.01
N LEU A 503 -13.63 14.20 20.13
CA LEU A 503 -12.69 14.32 21.22
C LEU A 503 -11.59 15.30 20.83
N LEU A 504 -11.36 16.31 21.67
CA LEU A 504 -10.21 17.21 21.52
C LEU A 504 -8.89 16.45 21.71
N GLN A 505 -7.78 17.14 21.45
CA GLN A 505 -6.47 16.63 21.83
C GLN A 505 -6.43 16.37 23.35
N GLY A 506 -5.83 15.24 23.72
CA GLY A 506 -5.73 14.83 25.10
C GLY A 506 -5.55 13.33 25.24
N SER A 507 -5.26 12.94 26.47
CA SER A 507 -5.24 11.57 26.93
C SER A 507 -6.45 11.33 27.84
N TYR A 508 -7.36 10.47 27.42
CA TYR A 508 -8.62 10.19 28.09
C TYR A 508 -8.53 8.81 28.75
N ARG A 509 -8.45 8.79 30.09
CA ARG A 509 -8.45 7.53 30.85
C ARG A 509 -9.85 6.95 30.87
N LEU A 510 -9.97 5.66 30.55
CA LEU A 510 -11.23 4.92 30.51
C LEU A 510 -11.18 3.82 31.56
N THR A 511 -12.04 3.89 32.58
CA THR A 511 -12.26 2.80 33.53
C THR A 511 -13.48 1.94 33.20
N ASN A 512 -14.28 2.35 32.20
CA ASN A 512 -15.43 1.62 31.70
C ASN A 512 -15.40 1.45 30.17
N HIS A 513 -16.17 0.48 29.67
CA HIS A 513 -16.34 0.22 28.23
C HIS A 513 -17.22 1.30 27.60
N LEU A 514 -17.01 1.55 26.30
CA LEU A 514 -17.81 2.50 25.52
C LEU A 514 -18.73 1.77 24.54
N THR A 515 -19.96 2.27 24.42
CA THR A 515 -20.95 1.84 23.45
C THR A 515 -21.23 2.97 22.47
N VAL A 516 -20.94 2.76 21.19
CA VAL A 516 -21.18 3.73 20.12
C VAL A 516 -22.53 3.39 19.45
N PRO A 517 -23.56 4.23 19.57
CA PRO A 517 -24.89 3.94 19.02
C PRO A 517 -24.93 3.93 17.47
N PRO A 518 -25.94 3.30 16.85
CA PRO A 518 -26.11 3.32 15.40
C PRO A 518 -26.08 4.73 14.79
N GLY A 519 -25.40 4.89 13.66
CA GLY A 519 -25.27 6.18 12.98
C GLY A 519 -24.38 7.20 13.70
N VAL A 520 -23.71 6.85 14.78
CA VAL A 520 -22.78 7.72 15.53
C VAL A 520 -21.32 7.43 15.16
N GLU A 521 -20.51 8.48 15.07
CA GLU A 521 -19.06 8.43 14.91
C GLU A 521 -18.37 8.89 16.21
N LEU A 522 -17.46 8.07 16.75
CA LEU A 522 -16.49 8.51 17.76
C LEU A 522 -15.20 8.95 17.05
N ARG A 523 -14.88 10.24 17.12
CA ARG A 523 -13.79 10.84 16.34
C ARG A 523 -12.78 11.58 17.20
N GLY A 524 -11.50 11.31 16.99
CA GLY A 524 -10.40 12.15 17.46
C GLY A 524 -9.95 13.18 16.41
N ILE A 525 -8.92 13.95 16.76
CA ILE A 525 -8.47 15.11 15.99
C ILE A 525 -7.61 14.79 14.75
N ASN A 526 -7.17 13.55 14.57
CA ASN A 526 -6.28 13.19 13.46
C ASN A 526 -7.06 12.94 12.15
N ASP A 527 -6.81 13.77 11.13
CA ASP A 527 -7.44 13.67 9.79
C ASP A 527 -6.78 12.62 8.87
N PHE A 528 -5.60 12.11 9.27
CA PHE A 528 -4.87 11.02 8.64
C PHE A 528 -4.57 9.91 9.65
N MET A 529 -4.12 8.75 9.19
CA MET A 529 -3.76 7.61 10.06
C MET A 529 -2.72 8.03 11.10
N PRO A 530 -3.08 8.11 12.40
CA PRO A 530 -2.12 8.46 13.43
C PRO A 530 -1.12 7.32 13.66
N ARG A 531 0.13 7.63 14.03
CA ARG A 531 1.13 6.67 14.51
C ARG A 531 1.89 7.24 15.69
N GLY A 532 2.00 6.47 16.77
CA GLY A 532 2.81 6.83 17.95
C GLY A 532 2.56 8.27 18.38
N THR A 533 3.62 9.09 18.38
CA THR A 533 3.60 10.51 18.79
C THR A 533 2.79 11.46 17.92
N GLN A 534 2.33 11.04 16.73
CA GLN A 534 1.40 11.84 15.91
C GLN A 534 -0.03 11.80 16.45
N SER A 535 -0.35 10.82 17.29
CA SER A 535 -1.67 10.68 17.89
C SER A 535 -1.88 11.82 18.88
N ARG A 536 -2.88 12.66 18.59
CA ARG A 536 -3.19 13.83 19.43
C ARG A 536 -4.39 13.57 20.34
N THR A 537 -5.26 12.63 19.97
CA THR A 537 -6.31 12.07 20.83
C THR A 537 -5.94 10.64 21.19
N LEU A 538 -5.74 10.36 22.48
CA LEU A 538 -5.37 9.05 23.01
C LEU A 538 -6.42 8.57 24.02
N LEU A 539 -7.00 7.40 23.78
CA LEU A 539 -7.81 6.68 24.76
C LEU A 539 -6.91 5.72 25.54
N ILE A 540 -6.96 5.79 26.86
CA ILE A 540 -6.15 4.96 27.75
C ILE A 540 -7.09 3.98 28.45
N ALA A 541 -7.04 2.73 28.02
CA ALA A 541 -7.79 1.64 28.62
C ALA A 541 -7.17 1.27 29.97
N ASP A 542 -7.87 1.59 31.04
CA ASP A 542 -7.53 1.29 32.43
C ASP A 542 -8.70 0.58 33.13
N ILE A 543 -9.09 -0.57 32.56
CA ILE A 543 -10.18 -1.40 33.06
C ILE A 543 -9.57 -2.61 33.76
N ALA A 544 -9.28 -2.46 35.05
CA ALA A 544 -8.60 -3.50 35.84
C ALA A 544 -9.27 -4.87 35.74
N LYS A 545 -10.61 -4.92 35.64
CA LYS A 545 -11.40 -6.15 35.55
C LYS A 545 -11.18 -6.96 34.27
N ASP A 546 -10.58 -6.39 33.23
CA ASP A 546 -10.35 -7.03 31.93
C ASP A 546 -8.98 -7.71 31.80
N LYS A 547 -8.04 -7.39 32.71
CA LYS A 547 -6.71 -7.99 32.71
C LYS A 547 -6.81 -9.52 32.88
N GLY A 548 -6.25 -10.26 31.93
CA GLY A 548 -6.28 -11.72 31.89
C GLY A 548 -7.61 -12.32 31.41
N LYS A 549 -8.57 -11.49 30.94
CA LYS A 549 -9.92 -11.95 30.57
C LYS A 549 -10.24 -11.64 29.10
N PRO A 550 -9.69 -12.41 28.12
CA PRO A 550 -9.84 -12.11 26.69
C PRO A 550 -11.28 -12.22 26.16
N ASN A 551 -12.19 -12.83 26.92
CA ASN A 551 -13.57 -13.08 26.52
C ASN A 551 -14.57 -12.07 27.12
N ASN A 552 -14.13 -11.09 27.92
CA ASN A 552 -15.02 -10.02 28.39
C ASN A 552 -15.56 -9.18 27.20
N SER A 553 -16.50 -8.29 27.51
CA SER A 553 -16.99 -7.29 26.57
C SER A 553 -15.85 -6.44 25.98
N PRO A 554 -15.97 -5.98 24.73
CA PRO A 554 -14.93 -5.22 24.08
C PRO A 554 -14.80 -3.82 24.72
N LEU A 555 -13.62 -3.21 24.64
CA LEU A 555 -13.42 -1.83 25.11
C LEU A 555 -14.39 -0.86 24.41
N ILE A 556 -14.56 -1.00 23.09
CA ILE A 556 -15.51 -0.23 22.28
C ILE A 556 -16.44 -1.18 21.51
N SER A 557 -17.74 -1.04 21.75
CA SER A 557 -18.82 -1.74 21.03
C SER A 557 -19.43 -0.84 19.95
N LEU A 558 -19.47 -1.29 18.70
CA LEU A 558 -20.07 -0.57 17.57
C LEU A 558 -21.43 -1.17 17.21
N HIS A 559 -22.49 -0.39 17.34
CA HIS A 559 -23.85 -0.82 17.01
C HIS A 559 -24.29 -0.37 15.63
N SER A 560 -25.30 -1.06 15.12
CA SER A 560 -25.99 -0.67 13.88
C SER A 560 -27.49 -0.85 14.01
N ASN A 561 -28.25 -0.20 13.13
CA ASN A 561 -29.65 -0.51 12.90
C ASN A 561 -30.03 -0.24 11.45
N SER A 562 -31.22 -0.68 11.04
CA SER A 562 -31.71 -0.55 9.66
C SER A 562 -31.93 0.90 9.21
N LYS A 563 -32.27 1.81 10.14
CA LYS A 563 -32.63 3.21 9.85
C LYS A 563 -31.41 4.12 9.68
N LEU A 564 -30.44 4.02 10.59
CA LEU A 564 -29.29 4.92 10.70
C LEU A 564 -27.98 4.30 10.16
N GLY A 565 -27.97 2.98 9.91
CA GLY A 565 -26.75 2.27 9.52
C GLY A 565 -25.86 1.92 10.72
N GLY A 566 -24.58 1.66 10.44
CA GLY A 566 -23.58 1.28 11.44
C GLY A 566 -22.83 2.47 12.02
N SER A 567 -22.34 2.31 13.24
CA SER A 567 -21.49 3.27 13.93
C SER A 567 -20.01 3.10 13.56
N GLY A 568 -19.16 4.06 13.92
CA GLY A 568 -17.73 3.90 13.70
C GLY A 568 -16.80 4.74 14.55
N VAL A 569 -15.50 4.46 14.41
CA VAL A 569 -14.41 5.09 15.18
C VAL A 569 -13.33 5.58 14.24
N THR A 570 -12.84 6.81 14.46
CA THR A 570 -11.76 7.37 13.64
C THR A 570 -10.87 8.42 14.29
N GLY A 571 -9.65 8.58 13.78
CA GLY A 571 -8.79 9.74 14.06
C GLY A 571 -8.22 9.79 15.47
N LEU A 572 -8.13 8.64 16.15
CA LEU A 572 -7.65 8.52 17.52
C LEU A 572 -6.73 7.31 17.71
N ALA A 573 -6.01 7.30 18.84
CA ALA A 573 -5.20 6.18 19.30
C ALA A 573 -5.82 5.51 20.53
N ILE A 574 -5.50 4.23 20.74
CA ILE A 574 -5.88 3.45 21.92
C ILE A 574 -4.64 2.78 22.51
N TRP A 575 -4.51 2.86 23.83
CA TRP A 575 -3.41 2.28 24.60
C TRP A 575 -3.92 1.60 25.88
N TYR A 576 -3.41 0.41 26.18
CA TYR A 576 -3.66 -0.30 27.43
C TYR A 576 -2.55 0.02 28.44
N GLU A 577 -2.92 0.68 29.55
CA GLU A 577 -1.95 1.22 30.51
C GLU A 577 -1.08 0.13 31.16
N HIS A 578 -1.70 -1.01 31.51
CA HIS A 578 -1.07 -2.08 32.30
C HIS A 578 -0.50 -3.22 31.46
N GLN A 579 -0.31 -2.99 30.16
CA GLN A 579 0.25 -3.97 29.25
C GLN A 579 1.79 -3.88 29.29
N ASP A 580 2.46 -5.01 29.53
CA ASP A 580 3.92 -5.10 29.64
C ASP A 580 4.49 -6.01 28.54
N PHE A 581 5.48 -5.51 27.79
CA PHE A 581 6.12 -6.28 26.72
C PHE A 581 6.93 -7.47 27.24
N ARG A 582 7.31 -7.46 28.53
CA ARG A 582 7.99 -8.60 29.19
C ARG A 582 7.01 -9.66 29.68
N ASN A 583 5.76 -9.27 29.92
CA ASN A 583 4.72 -10.14 30.47
C ASN A 583 3.36 -9.77 29.87
N ILE A 584 3.17 -10.16 28.60
CA ILE A 584 1.96 -9.85 27.84
C ILE A 584 0.73 -10.44 28.54
N GLN A 585 -0.26 -9.59 28.79
CA GLN A 585 -1.52 -9.94 29.41
C GLN A 585 -2.61 -10.07 28.34
N ALA A 586 -3.46 -11.08 28.51
CA ALA A 586 -4.66 -11.23 27.70
C ALA A 586 -5.67 -10.11 28.02
N TYR A 587 -6.25 -9.50 26.98
CA TYR A 587 -7.33 -8.51 27.09
C TYR A 587 -8.43 -8.79 26.08
N PRO A 588 -9.66 -8.30 26.30
CA PRO A 588 -10.74 -8.34 25.33
C PRO A 588 -10.39 -7.69 24.01
N TRP A 589 -11.28 -7.87 23.04
CA TRP A 589 -11.23 -7.10 21.80
C TRP A 589 -11.27 -5.60 22.09
N THR A 590 -10.37 -4.85 21.46
CA THR A 590 -10.32 -3.40 21.63
C THR A 590 -11.55 -2.75 20.97
N ILE A 591 -11.87 -3.19 19.76
CA ILE A 591 -13.05 -2.74 19.03
C ILE A 591 -13.79 -3.96 18.50
N ARG A 592 -15.10 -4.02 18.70
CA ARG A 592 -15.94 -5.06 18.11
C ARG A 592 -17.18 -4.45 17.46
N SER A 593 -17.49 -4.95 16.28
CA SER A 593 -18.77 -4.68 15.63
C SER A 593 -19.85 -5.64 16.07
N LEU A 594 -21.02 -5.07 16.39
CA LEU A 594 -22.22 -5.77 16.82
C LEU A 594 -23.34 -5.72 15.75
N GLY A 595 -23.00 -5.34 14.51
CA GLY A 595 -23.95 -5.34 13.40
C GLY A 595 -23.41 -4.78 12.08
N PRO A 596 -24.22 -4.80 11.00
CA PRO A 596 -23.76 -4.45 9.66
C PRO A 596 -23.38 -2.97 9.50
N LYS A 597 -22.59 -2.67 8.47
CA LYS A 597 -22.13 -1.33 8.05
C LYS A 597 -21.28 -0.58 9.10
N CYS A 598 -20.93 -1.20 10.22
CA CYS A 598 -19.97 -0.64 11.18
C CYS A 598 -18.59 -0.49 10.55
N TRP A 599 -17.79 0.43 11.10
CA TRP A 599 -16.52 0.78 10.48
C TRP A 599 -15.46 1.32 11.45
N VAL A 600 -14.19 1.08 11.12
CA VAL A 600 -13.02 1.62 11.82
C VAL A 600 -12.07 2.23 10.79
N GLN A 601 -11.72 3.51 10.95
CA GLN A 601 -10.82 4.19 10.02
C GLN A 601 -9.77 5.05 10.70
N ARG A 602 -8.51 5.05 10.26
CA ARG A 602 -7.46 5.95 10.80
C ARG A 602 -7.33 5.82 12.33
N VAL A 603 -7.22 4.58 12.82
CA VAL A 603 -7.05 4.29 14.26
C VAL A 603 -5.68 3.69 14.51
N TYR A 604 -5.02 4.15 15.57
CA TYR A 604 -3.79 3.56 16.06
C TYR A 604 -4.04 2.69 17.29
N LEU A 605 -3.64 1.41 17.25
CA LEU A 605 -3.81 0.43 18.31
C LEU A 605 -2.44 0.08 18.88
N GLY A 606 -1.99 0.78 19.93
CA GLY A 606 -0.57 0.75 20.29
C GLY A 606 -0.07 -0.57 20.86
N ASN A 607 -0.90 -1.27 21.64
CA ASN A 607 -0.53 -2.48 22.38
C ASN A 607 -1.74 -3.38 22.70
N SER A 608 -2.70 -3.44 21.78
CA SER A 608 -3.92 -4.25 21.91
C SER A 608 -3.58 -5.74 21.93
N TYR A 609 -4.17 -6.52 22.85
CA TYR A 609 -4.04 -7.98 22.79
C TYR A 609 -4.86 -8.56 21.62
N ASN A 610 -6.18 -8.38 21.69
CA ASN A 610 -7.10 -8.59 20.58
C ASN A 610 -7.54 -7.22 20.05
N ALA A 611 -7.26 -6.91 18.79
CA ALA A 611 -7.45 -5.58 18.23
C ALA A 611 -8.89 -5.35 17.72
N ILE A 612 -9.27 -5.94 16.58
CA ILE A 612 -10.60 -5.68 15.95
C ILE A 612 -11.36 -6.97 15.63
N ASP A 613 -12.61 -7.06 16.09
CA ASP A 613 -13.54 -8.17 15.79
C ASP A 613 -14.77 -7.69 15.01
N PHE A 614 -14.78 -8.04 13.74
CA PHE A 614 -15.80 -7.79 12.73
C PHE A 614 -16.26 -9.14 12.14
N ALA A 615 -16.40 -10.14 13.00
CA ALA A 615 -16.74 -11.49 12.60
C ALA A 615 -17.80 -12.14 13.50
N THR A 616 -17.79 -11.86 14.81
CA THR A 616 -18.68 -12.54 15.76
C THR A 616 -20.18 -12.26 15.51
N HIS A 617 -20.53 -11.10 14.93
CA HIS A 617 -21.91 -10.70 14.61
C HIS A 617 -22.11 -10.57 13.10
N ASN A 618 -23.33 -10.30 12.62
CA ASN A 618 -23.53 -9.92 11.22
C ASN A 618 -22.78 -8.62 10.93
N ASN A 619 -21.80 -8.67 10.05
CA ASN A 619 -20.91 -7.57 9.69
C ASN A 619 -21.00 -7.22 8.21
N ASP A 620 -22.19 -7.39 7.60
CA ASP A 620 -22.42 -7.04 6.20
C ASP A 620 -21.91 -5.64 5.87
N LYS A 621 -21.13 -5.51 4.80
CA LYS A 621 -20.63 -4.22 4.30
C LYS A 621 -19.77 -3.45 5.31
N HIS A 622 -19.03 -4.15 6.16
CA HIS A 622 -18.09 -3.49 7.06
C HIS A 622 -16.93 -2.78 6.34
N LEU A 623 -16.24 -1.89 7.07
CA LEU A 623 -15.01 -1.24 6.61
C LEU A 623 -13.99 -1.14 7.74
N ILE A 624 -12.81 -1.73 7.55
CA ILE A 624 -11.62 -1.53 8.37
C ILE A 624 -10.57 -0.90 7.45
N SER A 625 -10.20 0.36 7.65
CA SER A 625 -9.24 1.00 6.74
C SER A 625 -8.24 1.91 7.45
N ARG A 626 -6.98 1.91 7.02
CA ARG A 626 -5.94 2.78 7.60
C ARG A 626 -5.80 2.57 9.12
N VAL A 627 -5.89 1.32 9.57
CA VAL A 627 -5.62 0.94 10.97
C VAL A 627 -4.16 0.58 11.09
N CYS A 628 -3.47 1.05 12.14
CA CYS A 628 -2.11 0.60 12.38
C CYS A 628 -1.78 0.44 13.86
N GLY A 629 -0.66 -0.23 14.18
CA GLY A 629 -0.21 -0.40 15.56
C GLY A 629 0.32 -1.80 15.85
N SER A 630 0.25 -2.23 17.10
CA SER A 630 0.64 -3.57 17.54
C SER A 630 -0.57 -4.33 18.06
N ALA A 631 -0.76 -5.54 17.53
CA ALA A 631 -1.70 -6.52 18.06
C ALA A 631 -0.92 -7.73 18.58
N LEU A 632 -1.14 -8.11 19.83
CA LEU A 632 -0.29 -9.08 20.53
C LEU A 632 -0.77 -10.53 20.39
N ASN A 633 -2.04 -10.73 20.03
CA ASN A 633 -2.65 -12.03 19.78
C ASN A 633 -3.42 -12.05 18.45
N ARG A 634 -4.47 -11.24 18.33
CA ARG A 634 -5.27 -11.16 17.09
C ARG A 634 -5.38 -9.72 16.60
N ALA A 635 -5.01 -9.49 15.35
CA ALA A 635 -5.10 -8.16 14.75
C ALA A 635 -6.52 -7.84 14.28
N PHE A 636 -7.04 -8.69 13.42
CA PHE A 636 -8.35 -8.52 12.82
C PHE A 636 -9.02 -9.90 12.76
N MET A 637 -10.27 -9.98 13.20
CA MET A 637 -11.16 -11.10 12.92
C MET A 637 -12.30 -10.56 12.05
N VAL A 638 -12.49 -11.08 10.84
CA VAL A 638 -13.38 -10.48 9.83
C VAL A 638 -14.19 -11.55 9.12
N GLY A 639 -15.51 -11.48 9.18
CA GLY A 639 -16.40 -12.50 8.62
C GLY A 639 -17.88 -12.16 8.84
N ASN A 640 -18.79 -13.12 8.62
CA ASN A 640 -20.22 -12.95 8.76
C ASN A 640 -20.77 -11.76 7.96
N SER A 641 -20.32 -11.64 6.71
CA SER A 641 -20.68 -10.56 5.79
C SER A 641 -21.30 -11.14 4.51
N PRO A 642 -22.65 -11.16 4.40
CA PRO A 642 -23.37 -11.68 3.23
C PRO A 642 -23.00 -11.04 1.88
N THR A 643 -22.52 -9.81 1.91
CA THR A 643 -22.00 -9.08 0.75
C THR A 643 -20.57 -8.59 1.00
N ILE A 644 -20.04 -7.75 0.09
CA ILE A 644 -18.64 -7.31 0.14
C ILE A 644 -18.36 -6.43 1.36
N GLY A 645 -17.43 -6.90 2.20
CA GLY A 645 -16.81 -6.15 3.29
C GLY A 645 -15.35 -5.79 2.96
N TRP A 646 -14.80 -4.80 3.67
CA TRP A 646 -13.52 -4.17 3.30
C TRP A 646 -12.51 -4.17 4.44
N VAL A 647 -11.29 -4.61 4.13
CA VAL A 647 -10.08 -4.36 4.92
C VAL A 647 -9.05 -3.71 4.01
N ASP A 648 -8.64 -2.48 4.30
CA ASP A 648 -7.82 -1.69 3.37
C ASP A 648 -6.70 -0.91 4.09
N ASN A 649 -5.46 -1.01 3.61
CA ASN A 649 -4.34 -0.20 4.07
C ASN A 649 -4.10 -0.31 5.59
N CYS A 650 -4.09 -1.54 6.11
CA CYS A 650 -3.91 -1.84 7.53
C CYS A 650 -2.48 -2.33 7.86
N HIS A 651 -1.89 -1.88 8.96
CA HIS A 651 -0.46 -2.08 9.25
C HIS A 651 -0.23 -2.50 10.70
N ILE A 652 0.04 -3.77 10.91
CA ILE A 652 0.25 -4.30 12.25
C ILE A 652 1.69 -4.76 12.39
N ARG A 653 2.40 -4.15 13.34
CA ARG A 653 3.82 -4.38 13.56
C ARG A 653 4.14 -4.34 15.05
N PRO A 654 4.87 -5.35 15.59
CA PRO A 654 5.31 -5.33 16.98
C PRO A 654 6.13 -4.08 17.34
N GLN A 655 6.89 -3.55 16.38
CA GLN A 655 7.71 -2.36 16.56
C GLN A 655 6.91 -1.09 16.86
N ASP A 656 5.63 -1.04 16.46
CA ASP A 656 4.79 0.12 16.71
C ASP A 656 4.60 0.35 18.22
N TRP A 657 4.62 -0.71 19.06
CA TRP A 657 4.57 -0.56 20.52
C TRP A 657 5.69 0.36 21.03
N PHE A 658 6.94 0.14 20.59
CA PHE A 658 8.11 0.90 21.05
C PHE A 658 8.14 2.34 20.52
N LEU A 659 7.45 2.62 19.40
CA LEU A 659 7.33 3.97 18.86
C LEU A 659 6.31 4.84 19.62
N ALA A 660 5.45 4.23 20.44
CA ALA A 660 4.38 4.91 21.18
C ALA A 660 4.70 5.20 22.65
N SER A 661 5.73 4.61 23.25
CA SER A 661 6.05 4.88 24.65
C SER A 661 6.73 6.25 24.83
N GLU A 662 6.17 7.11 25.69
CA GLU A 662 6.81 8.37 26.12
C GLU A 662 8.23 8.14 26.68
N LYS A 663 8.45 6.95 27.25
CA LYS A 663 9.78 6.43 27.58
C LYS A 663 10.39 5.83 26.32
N ARG A 664 11.11 6.61 25.52
CA ARG A 664 12.03 6.09 24.50
C ARG A 664 13.16 5.33 25.19
N VAL A 665 12.93 4.08 25.58
CA VAL A 665 14.02 3.21 26.00
C VAL A 665 14.62 2.60 24.75
N VAL A 666 15.83 3.04 24.40
CA VAL A 666 16.64 2.49 23.32
C VAL A 666 17.04 1.07 23.72
N HIS A 667 16.19 0.09 23.44
CA HIS A 667 16.56 -1.32 23.53
C HIS A 667 16.73 -1.87 22.12
N ARG A 668 17.98 -1.80 21.62
CA ARG A 668 18.36 -2.41 20.33
C ARG A 668 18.40 -3.95 20.35
N ASN A 669 18.27 -4.60 21.52
CA ASN A 669 18.54 -6.03 21.70
C ASN A 669 17.48 -6.80 22.55
N GLY A 670 16.20 -6.44 22.49
CA GLY A 670 15.16 -7.16 23.25
C GLY A 670 14.47 -8.24 22.43
N ASN A 671 14.64 -9.52 22.76
CA ASN A 671 13.79 -10.61 22.26
C ASN A 671 12.33 -10.37 22.73
N VAL A 672 11.40 -10.09 21.82
CA VAL A 672 9.99 -9.85 22.18
C VAL A 672 9.05 -10.74 21.36
N ALA A 673 8.15 -11.43 22.08
CA ALA A 673 7.04 -12.28 21.65
C ALA A 673 7.39 -13.64 20.99
N LYS A 674 7.09 -14.73 21.72
CA LYS A 674 7.01 -16.12 21.23
C LYS A 674 5.63 -16.48 20.65
N GLU A 675 4.64 -15.59 20.78
CA GLU A 675 3.27 -15.79 20.30
C GLU A 675 3.03 -14.84 19.12
N GLY A 676 2.62 -15.38 17.97
CA GLY A 676 2.45 -14.60 16.76
C GLY A 676 1.03 -14.11 16.56
N PHE A 677 0.87 -13.15 15.65
CA PHE A 677 -0.40 -12.50 15.37
C PHE A 677 -1.28 -13.36 14.43
N VAL A 678 -2.60 -13.40 14.65
CA VAL A 678 -3.53 -14.06 13.74
C VAL A 678 -4.49 -13.04 13.11
N PHE A 679 -4.65 -13.10 11.80
CA PHE A 679 -5.77 -12.50 11.06
C PHE A 679 -6.77 -13.63 10.77
N ASP A 680 -8.01 -13.54 11.24
CA ASP A 680 -8.92 -14.71 11.26
C ASP A 680 -10.22 -14.41 10.50
N ILE A 681 -10.54 -15.20 9.48
CA ILE A 681 -11.80 -15.12 8.71
C ILE A 681 -12.61 -16.38 9.03
N PRO A 682 -13.58 -16.32 9.96
CA PRO A 682 -14.35 -17.50 10.34
C PRO A 682 -15.30 -17.96 9.24
N GLY A 683 -15.68 -19.24 9.30
CA GLY A 683 -16.33 -19.94 8.20
C GLY A 683 -17.83 -19.64 8.18
N ASP A 684 -18.30 -19.00 7.12
CA ASP A 684 -19.70 -18.99 6.74
C ASP A 684 -19.82 -18.96 5.21
N ARG A 685 -20.89 -19.54 4.68
CA ARG A 685 -21.14 -19.74 3.23
C ARG A 685 -21.36 -18.44 2.44
N TYR A 686 -21.26 -17.26 3.06
CA TYR A 686 -21.60 -15.99 2.45
C TYR A 686 -20.47 -14.95 2.46
N ASN A 687 -19.33 -15.25 3.09
CA ASN A 687 -18.23 -14.30 3.21
C ASN A 687 -17.64 -13.85 1.87
N LYS A 688 -17.59 -12.54 1.65
CA LYS A 688 -16.89 -11.91 0.50
C LYS A 688 -15.96 -10.74 0.89
N PRO A 689 -15.02 -10.89 1.84
CA PRO A 689 -14.11 -9.80 2.19
C PRO A 689 -13.09 -9.52 1.07
N VAL A 690 -12.86 -8.22 0.81
CA VAL A 690 -11.74 -7.73 -0.02
C VAL A 690 -10.67 -7.18 0.91
N ILE A 691 -9.46 -7.74 0.83
CA ILE A 691 -8.31 -7.36 1.63
C ILE A 691 -7.29 -6.65 0.74
N GLY A 692 -7.08 -5.36 0.95
CA GLY A 692 -6.08 -4.52 0.28
C GLY A 692 -4.98 -4.05 1.23
N ASP A 693 -3.70 -4.14 0.83
CA ASP A 693 -2.56 -3.43 1.48
C ASP A 693 -2.30 -3.74 2.97
N ILE A 694 -2.35 -5.01 3.40
CA ILE A 694 -1.86 -5.39 4.74
C ILE A 694 -0.33 -5.42 4.75
N PHE A 695 0.31 -4.68 5.66
CA PHE A 695 1.77 -4.62 5.76
C PHE A 695 2.33 -5.05 7.13
N ARG A 696 3.43 -5.82 7.10
CA ARG A 696 4.29 -6.17 8.24
C ARG A 696 5.72 -5.71 7.95
N GLY A 697 6.39 -5.02 8.86
CA GLY A 697 7.82 -4.71 8.69
C GLY A 697 8.53 -4.75 10.03
N THR A 698 9.73 -5.34 10.02
CA THR A 698 10.73 -5.26 11.09
C THR A 698 12.03 -4.79 10.45
N GLU A 699 12.21 -3.48 10.32
CA GLU A 699 13.43 -2.92 9.74
C GLU A 699 14.40 -2.53 10.87
N HIS A 700 15.57 -3.17 10.90
CA HIS A 700 16.71 -2.88 11.76
C HIS A 700 16.55 -3.15 13.26
N SER A 701 16.59 -4.41 13.67
CA SER A 701 17.15 -4.80 14.97
C SER A 701 17.86 -6.15 14.83
N LEU A 702 19.12 -6.21 15.24
CA LEU A 702 19.87 -7.45 15.44
C LEU A 702 19.14 -8.25 16.52
N ILE A 703 18.23 -9.15 16.16
CA ILE A 703 17.51 -9.98 17.13
C ILE A 703 17.37 -11.41 16.59
N PRO A 704 18.13 -12.38 17.12
CA PRO A 704 17.95 -13.80 16.85
C PRO A 704 16.65 -14.30 17.51
N ASN A 705 15.95 -15.24 16.87
CA ASN A 705 14.84 -16.03 17.45
C ASN A 705 13.50 -15.32 17.73
N LEU A 706 12.87 -14.73 16.71
CA LEU A 706 11.40 -14.62 16.68
C LEU A 706 10.78 -15.94 16.20
N ARG A 707 10.51 -16.87 17.14
CA ARG A 707 9.61 -18.01 16.91
C ARG A 707 8.19 -17.58 17.30
N GLY A 708 7.38 -17.05 16.37
CA GLY A 708 5.98 -16.66 16.60
C GLY A 708 5.14 -16.74 15.32
N ALA A 709 4.01 -17.46 15.37
CA ALA A 709 3.14 -17.80 14.22
C ALA A 709 2.26 -16.63 13.75
N GLY A 710 2.54 -16.08 12.56
CA GLY A 710 1.83 -14.92 12.01
C GLY A 710 0.93 -15.25 10.81
N ALA A 711 -0.27 -15.83 11.00
CA ALA A 711 -1.07 -16.40 9.91
C ALA A 711 -2.33 -15.56 9.56
N ILE A 712 -2.66 -15.44 8.26
CA ILE A 712 -4.05 -15.22 7.82
C ILE A 712 -4.75 -16.57 7.82
N THR A 713 -5.67 -16.77 8.75
CA THR A 713 -6.62 -17.87 8.79
C THR A 713 -7.82 -17.57 7.91
N ILE A 714 -8.09 -18.37 6.88
CA ILE A 714 -9.32 -18.29 6.07
C ILE A 714 -10.13 -19.56 6.24
N ALA A 715 -11.37 -19.42 6.70
CA ALA A 715 -12.24 -20.56 6.90
C ALA A 715 -13.21 -20.81 5.74
N SER A 716 -13.68 -22.06 5.69
CA SER A 716 -14.60 -22.59 4.70
C SER A 716 -15.86 -21.73 4.49
N GLY A 717 -16.26 -21.57 3.21
CA GLY A 717 -17.44 -20.80 2.79
C GLY A 717 -17.15 -19.38 2.27
N ALA A 718 -15.97 -18.81 2.54
CA ALA A 718 -15.61 -17.46 2.10
C ALA A 718 -15.08 -17.41 0.66
N ASN A 719 -15.65 -16.54 -0.19
CA ASN A 719 -15.02 -16.09 -1.44
C ASN A 719 -14.17 -14.84 -1.15
N VAL A 720 -12.88 -14.99 -0.84
CA VAL A 720 -12.00 -13.88 -0.44
C VAL A 720 -11.16 -13.41 -1.63
N GLN A 721 -11.12 -12.09 -1.84
CA GLN A 721 -10.12 -11.47 -2.72
C GLN A 721 -9.06 -10.80 -1.84
N ILE A 722 -7.82 -11.28 -1.90
CA ILE A 722 -6.68 -10.71 -1.19
C ILE A 722 -5.73 -10.10 -2.21
N THR A 723 -5.58 -8.78 -2.16
CA THR A 723 -4.50 -8.04 -2.81
C THR A 723 -3.61 -7.47 -1.72
N ALA A 724 -2.60 -8.23 -1.27
CA ALA A 724 -1.79 -7.86 -0.12
C ALA A 724 -0.29 -8.08 -0.36
N PHE A 725 0.53 -7.21 0.22
CA PHE A 725 1.99 -7.26 0.14
C PHE A 725 2.56 -7.64 1.51
N PHE A 726 3.04 -8.88 1.66
CA PHE A 726 3.57 -9.37 2.93
C PHE A 726 5.10 -9.26 2.97
N THR A 727 5.63 -8.51 3.92
CA THR A 727 7.09 -8.43 4.15
C THR A 727 7.45 -8.90 5.56
N ASN A 728 8.67 -9.44 5.72
CA ASN A 728 9.29 -10.03 6.90
C ASN A 728 8.53 -11.12 7.69
N GLY A 729 8.93 -12.40 7.56
CA GLY A 729 9.24 -13.34 8.66
C GLY A 729 8.12 -13.98 9.50
N ALA A 730 7.04 -14.54 8.93
CA ALA A 730 6.07 -15.37 9.69
C ALA A 730 6.44 -16.86 9.62
N THR A 731 6.44 -17.60 10.73
CA THR A 731 6.61 -19.07 10.70
C THR A 731 5.46 -19.81 10.02
N ARG A 732 4.28 -19.17 9.89
CA ARG A 732 3.12 -19.61 9.10
C ARG A 732 2.48 -18.37 8.49
N ALA A 733 2.57 -18.13 7.17
CA ALA A 733 2.06 -16.88 6.57
C ALA A 733 0.54 -16.91 6.31
N PHE A 734 0.02 -18.09 5.97
CA PHE A 734 -1.40 -18.35 5.73
C PHE A 734 -1.77 -19.68 6.38
N ASP A 735 -2.93 -19.71 7.00
CA ASP A 735 -3.63 -20.89 7.46
C ASP A 735 -4.98 -20.89 6.74
N PHE A 736 -5.39 -21.97 6.10
CA PHE A 736 -6.75 -22.11 5.60
C PHE A 736 -7.35 -23.23 6.41
N ILE A 737 -8.47 -23.01 7.10
CA ILE A 737 -9.04 -24.00 8.03
C ILE A 737 -10.54 -24.12 7.77
N ASP A 738 -10.98 -25.24 7.20
CA ASP A 738 -12.41 -25.57 7.21
C ASP A 738 -12.85 -25.87 8.66
N HIS A 739 -13.57 -24.93 9.27
CA HIS A 739 -14.13 -25.12 10.59
C HIS A 739 -15.48 -25.88 10.57
N ASP A 740 -16.12 -26.08 9.41
CA ASP A 740 -17.51 -26.57 9.32
C ASP A 740 -17.75 -27.75 8.35
N GLY A 741 -16.70 -28.23 7.66
CA GLY A 741 -16.77 -29.32 6.69
C GLY A 741 -17.59 -28.98 5.42
N SER A 742 -17.92 -27.70 5.19
CA SER A 742 -18.87 -27.32 4.13
C SER A 742 -18.25 -27.11 2.76
N GLY A 743 -16.92 -27.15 2.64
CA GLY A 743 -16.21 -27.26 1.37
C GLY A 743 -16.50 -26.13 0.36
N GLY A 744 -16.77 -24.91 0.81
CA GLY A 744 -17.34 -23.84 -0.03
C GLY A 744 -16.44 -22.63 -0.40
N GLY A 745 -15.26 -22.48 0.20
CA GLY A 745 -14.46 -21.25 0.03
C GLY A 745 -13.60 -21.21 -1.24
N SER A 746 -13.36 -20.01 -1.79
CA SER A 746 -12.33 -19.73 -2.80
C SER A 746 -11.57 -18.46 -2.44
N ALA A 747 -10.24 -18.49 -2.47
CA ALA A 747 -9.42 -17.29 -2.29
C ALA A 747 -8.58 -17.01 -3.54
N ASN A 748 -8.64 -15.78 -4.03
CA ASN A 748 -7.68 -15.24 -4.99
C ASN A 748 -6.69 -14.38 -4.22
N ILE A 749 -5.43 -14.81 -4.14
CA ILE A 749 -4.39 -14.11 -3.39
C ILE A 749 -3.32 -13.59 -4.35
N LEU A 750 -3.28 -12.26 -4.51
CA LEU A 750 -2.12 -11.57 -5.05
C LEU A 750 -1.14 -11.29 -3.91
N ILE A 751 0.01 -11.93 -3.95
CA ILE A 751 1.17 -11.54 -3.13
C ILE A 751 2.17 -10.88 -4.06
N GLY A 752 2.36 -9.57 -3.99
CA GLY A 752 3.59 -9.01 -4.56
C GLY A 752 4.73 -9.24 -3.59
N GLY A 753 5.72 -10.04 -4.01
CA GLY A 753 7.01 -10.24 -3.35
C GLY A 753 6.95 -10.44 -1.84
N SER A 754 7.10 -11.69 -1.42
CA SER A 754 7.24 -11.97 0.00
C SER A 754 8.70 -11.94 0.45
N GLU A 755 8.91 -11.26 1.57
CA GLU A 755 9.81 -11.73 2.62
C GLU A 755 8.97 -12.55 3.63
N ALA A 756 8.01 -13.36 3.17
CA ALA A 756 7.25 -14.22 4.07
C ALA A 756 8.21 -15.26 4.66
N GLY A 757 8.00 -15.56 5.94
CA GLY A 757 8.77 -16.60 6.57
C GLY A 757 8.37 -17.99 6.07
N TRP A 758 8.98 -18.97 6.73
CA TRP A 758 9.19 -20.39 6.47
C TRP A 758 8.02 -21.27 5.92
N GLY A 759 6.83 -20.77 5.55
CA GLY A 759 5.80 -21.63 4.93
C GLY A 759 4.38 -21.04 4.72
N ALA A 760 3.59 -21.70 3.87
CA ALA A 760 2.14 -21.48 3.67
C ALA A 760 1.39 -22.80 3.89
N TRP A 761 0.34 -22.80 4.72
CA TRP A 761 -0.36 -24.02 5.11
C TRP A 761 -1.81 -24.00 4.65
N PHE A 762 -2.24 -25.11 4.08
CA PHE A 762 -3.58 -25.29 3.55
C PHE A 762 -4.20 -26.48 4.23
N LYS A 763 -5.31 -26.28 4.94
CA LYS A 763 -6.06 -27.36 5.56
C LYS A 763 -7.52 -27.32 5.06
N ASP A 764 -8.01 -28.46 4.60
CA ASP A 764 -9.43 -28.64 4.22
C ASP A 764 -9.97 -27.57 3.23
N ILE A 765 -9.26 -27.29 2.14
CA ILE A 765 -9.69 -26.31 1.11
C ILE A 765 -11.04 -26.73 0.50
N GLY A 766 -11.92 -25.77 0.23
CA GLY A 766 -13.22 -26.02 -0.41
C GLY A 766 -13.16 -26.39 -1.90
N LYS A 767 -14.30 -26.84 -2.46
CA LYS A 767 -14.47 -27.34 -3.84
C LYS A 767 -14.06 -26.37 -4.95
N LYS A 768 -14.03 -25.06 -4.66
CA LYS A 768 -13.62 -24.02 -5.61
C LYS A 768 -12.11 -23.78 -5.63
N GLY A 769 -11.36 -24.33 -4.69
CA GLY A 769 -9.90 -24.24 -4.69
C GLY A 769 -9.33 -22.90 -4.21
N VAL A 770 -8.01 -22.79 -4.20
CA VAL A 770 -7.26 -21.55 -3.91
C VAL A 770 -6.39 -21.24 -5.12
N THR A 771 -6.41 -19.99 -5.57
CA THR A 771 -5.47 -19.50 -6.59
C THR A 771 -4.52 -18.49 -5.97
N MET A 772 -3.22 -18.80 -6.05
CA MET A 772 -2.16 -17.89 -5.61
C MET A 772 -1.30 -17.49 -6.81
N THR A 773 -1.20 -16.18 -7.03
CA THR A 773 -0.43 -15.59 -8.13
C THR A 773 0.71 -14.73 -7.57
N ASN A 774 1.89 -14.79 -8.20
CA ASN A 774 3.08 -14.02 -7.83
C ASN A 774 3.69 -14.36 -6.45
N PHE A 775 3.40 -15.58 -5.96
CA PHE A 775 3.92 -16.11 -4.70
C PHE A 775 5.43 -16.38 -4.78
N SER A 776 6.22 -15.83 -3.86
CA SER A 776 7.68 -16.04 -3.78
C SER A 776 8.10 -16.15 -2.33
N LEU A 777 8.47 -17.32 -1.82
CA LEU A 777 9.05 -17.51 -0.48
C LEU A 777 10.56 -17.17 -0.53
N ASN A 778 11.10 -16.39 0.41
CA ASN A 778 12.51 -15.99 0.40
C ASN A 778 13.15 -16.14 1.79
N PRO A 779 14.11 -17.08 1.99
CA PRO A 779 14.84 -17.23 3.25
C PRO A 779 16.00 -16.21 3.32
N MET A 780 15.77 -15.03 3.89
CA MET A 780 16.80 -13.97 3.94
C MET A 780 17.57 -13.85 5.26
N THR A 781 17.36 -14.72 6.24
CA THR A 781 18.19 -14.68 7.45
C THR A 781 19.51 -15.40 7.21
N ARG A 782 20.63 -14.66 7.20
CA ARG A 782 21.93 -15.21 7.62
C ARG A 782 21.72 -15.77 9.03
N LEU A 783 21.58 -17.08 9.16
CA LEU A 783 21.69 -17.73 10.47
C LEU A 783 23.13 -17.48 10.97
N PRO A 784 23.35 -17.01 12.21
CA PRO A 784 24.58 -17.40 12.88
C PRO A 784 24.57 -18.93 12.98
N TYR A 785 25.73 -19.57 12.77
CA TYR A 785 25.94 -21.00 12.97
C TYR A 785 25.23 -21.47 14.25
N ILE A 786 24.18 -22.27 14.12
CA ILE A 786 23.63 -23.08 15.21
C ILE A 786 24.12 -24.48 14.90
N GLU A 787 24.99 -25.03 15.75
CA GLU A 787 25.42 -26.42 15.60
C GLU A 787 24.26 -27.34 15.96
N GLU A 788 24.15 -28.47 15.25
CA GLU A 788 23.05 -29.43 15.35
C GLU A 788 22.78 -29.91 16.80
N LYS A 789 23.83 -29.91 17.63
CA LYS A 789 23.80 -30.26 19.05
C LYS A 789 23.01 -29.29 19.95
N ASP A 790 22.76 -28.06 19.50
CA ASP A 790 22.03 -27.04 20.26
C ASP A 790 20.50 -27.09 20.02
N ILE A 791 20.02 -28.10 19.28
CA ILE A 791 18.61 -28.33 18.95
C ILE A 791 18.05 -29.44 19.86
N PRO A 792 17.05 -29.16 20.72
CA PRO A 792 16.40 -30.18 21.53
C PRO A 792 15.72 -31.25 20.65
N GLU A 793 15.89 -32.53 20.97
CA GLU A 793 15.22 -33.65 20.30
C GLU A 793 13.69 -33.42 20.22
N GLY A 794 13.11 -33.68 19.05
CA GLY A 794 11.68 -33.48 18.75
C GLY A 794 11.30 -32.08 18.24
N HIS A 795 12.25 -31.14 18.13
CA HIS A 795 12.01 -29.79 17.58
C HIS A 795 12.74 -29.60 16.24
N LEU A 796 12.18 -30.09 15.14
CA LEU A 796 12.72 -29.83 13.80
C LEU A 796 12.83 -28.31 13.53
N PRO A 797 14.01 -27.80 13.10
CA PRO A 797 14.10 -26.52 12.43
C PRO A 797 13.49 -26.71 11.04
N LYS A 798 12.19 -26.47 10.92
CA LYS A 798 11.46 -26.63 9.66
C LYS A 798 11.96 -25.60 8.65
N GLY A 799 12.61 -26.06 7.58
CA GLY A 799 12.85 -25.29 6.36
C GLY A 799 11.55 -24.86 5.66
N MET A 800 11.66 -24.19 4.50
CA MET A 800 10.52 -23.75 3.69
C MET A 800 9.51 -24.88 3.48
N ALA A 801 8.30 -24.75 4.02
CA ALA A 801 7.26 -25.79 3.94
C ALA A 801 5.94 -25.22 3.41
N VAL A 802 5.53 -25.64 2.22
CA VAL A 802 4.11 -25.64 1.84
C VAL A 802 3.52 -26.93 2.39
N LYS A 803 2.59 -26.84 3.35
CA LYS A 803 1.89 -28.01 3.90
C LYS A 803 0.46 -28.01 3.39
N ILE A 804 0.02 -29.10 2.76
CA ILE A 804 -1.36 -29.29 2.33
C ILE A 804 -1.91 -30.48 3.12
N ASP A 805 -2.99 -30.28 3.85
CA ASP A 805 -3.63 -31.24 4.74
C ASP A 805 -5.14 -31.23 4.38
N SER A 806 -5.50 -31.87 3.27
CA SER A 806 -6.87 -31.84 2.74
C SER A 806 -7.54 -33.19 2.94
N THR A 807 -8.68 -33.20 3.65
CA THR A 807 -9.53 -34.40 3.79
C THR A 807 -10.49 -34.59 2.60
N VAL A 808 -10.58 -33.61 1.68
CA VAL A 808 -11.51 -33.63 0.54
C VAL A 808 -10.74 -33.90 -0.77
N ALA A 809 -11.11 -34.99 -1.45
CA ALA A 809 -10.56 -35.36 -2.77
C ALA A 809 -10.98 -34.35 -3.86
N ASN A 810 -10.04 -34.00 -4.76
CA ASN A 810 -10.25 -33.27 -6.04
C ASN A 810 -10.37 -31.73 -6.06
N ASN A 811 -9.85 -30.98 -5.08
CA ASN A 811 -9.91 -29.50 -5.14
C ASN A 811 -8.67 -28.89 -5.86
N PRO A 812 -8.83 -27.94 -6.81
CA PRO A 812 -7.69 -27.35 -7.51
C PRO A 812 -6.95 -26.35 -6.62
N ILE A 813 -5.66 -26.60 -6.34
CA ILE A 813 -4.74 -25.61 -5.77
C ILE A 813 -3.82 -25.16 -6.90
N ASN A 814 -3.98 -23.91 -7.32
CA ASN A 814 -3.18 -23.36 -8.41
C ASN A 814 -2.07 -22.47 -7.83
N PHE A 815 -0.84 -22.99 -7.87
CA PHE A 815 0.36 -22.18 -7.63
C PHE A 815 0.88 -21.66 -8.97
N ILE A 816 0.82 -20.34 -9.13
CA ILE A 816 1.39 -19.66 -10.29
C ILE A 816 2.61 -18.89 -9.77
N SER A 817 3.76 -19.55 -9.72
CA SER A 817 5.02 -19.04 -9.17
C SER A 817 6.20 -19.22 -10.14
N PRO A 818 7.09 -18.22 -10.28
CA PRO A 818 8.11 -18.22 -11.34
C PRO A 818 9.44 -18.94 -11.04
N LYS A 819 9.79 -19.32 -9.79
CA LYS A 819 10.95 -20.18 -9.38
C LYS A 819 11.18 -20.11 -7.86
N PHE A 820 11.58 -21.22 -7.23
CA PHE A 820 12.06 -21.28 -5.84
C PHE A 820 13.57 -21.00 -5.79
N TYR A 821 14.04 -20.15 -4.84
CA TYR A 821 15.47 -19.90 -4.61
C TYR A 821 15.81 -20.16 -3.13
N GLY A 822 16.85 -20.96 -2.87
CA GLY A 822 17.43 -21.17 -1.54
C GLY A 822 18.93 -21.46 -1.62
N ARG A 823 19.69 -21.15 -0.56
CA ARG A 823 21.08 -21.60 -0.37
C ARG A 823 21.14 -22.63 0.77
N LYS A 824 21.75 -23.78 0.46
CA LYS A 824 22.14 -24.95 1.28
C LYS A 824 21.17 -25.47 2.36
N GLU A 825 20.71 -26.70 2.10
CA GLU A 825 20.23 -27.80 2.96
C GLU A 825 19.23 -27.50 4.08
N ILE A 826 18.00 -28.05 3.95
CA ILE A 826 17.21 -28.66 5.05
C ILE A 826 16.31 -29.78 4.46
N ASN A 827 16.33 -30.96 5.09
CA ASN A 827 15.52 -32.16 4.75
C ASN A 827 14.07 -32.10 5.32
N LEU A 828 13.17 -32.95 4.76
CA LEU A 828 11.93 -33.57 5.33
C LEU A 828 10.51 -33.10 4.90
N GLY A 829 9.78 -33.98 4.17
CA GLY A 829 8.48 -34.68 4.49
C GLY A 829 7.11 -33.98 4.69
N VAL A 830 6.06 -34.37 3.91
CA VAL A 830 4.59 -34.22 4.18
C VAL A 830 3.75 -35.34 3.47
N ASP A 831 2.58 -35.68 4.03
CA ASP A 831 1.62 -36.78 3.73
C ASP A 831 0.29 -36.28 3.11
N MET A 832 -0.34 -37.01 2.17
CA MET A 832 -1.69 -36.71 1.60
C MET A 832 -2.41 -37.95 1.01
N GLN A 833 -3.75 -38.01 1.19
CA GLN A 833 -4.67 -38.94 0.52
C GLN A 833 -5.53 -38.21 -0.55
N GLY A 834 -5.50 -38.66 -1.82
CA GLY A 834 -6.65 -38.57 -2.73
C GLY A 834 -6.82 -37.38 -3.71
N GLY A 835 -5.79 -36.61 -4.12
CA GLY A 835 -5.98 -35.52 -5.11
C GLY A 835 -4.78 -35.18 -6.01
N LYS A 836 -5.05 -34.69 -7.23
CA LYS A 836 -4.03 -34.31 -8.24
C LYS A 836 -3.43 -32.93 -7.94
N VAL A 837 -2.10 -32.83 -8.01
CA VAL A 837 -1.36 -31.56 -7.91
C VAL A 837 -0.76 -31.22 -9.27
N PHE A 838 -0.97 -30.00 -9.76
CA PHE A 838 -0.40 -29.52 -11.04
C PHE A 838 0.81 -28.63 -10.77
N PHE A 839 1.98 -29.02 -11.27
CA PHE A 839 3.17 -28.19 -11.32
C PHE A 839 3.40 -27.71 -12.75
N LYS A 840 3.64 -26.41 -12.90
CA LYS A 840 4.13 -25.82 -14.14
C LYS A 840 5.55 -25.36 -13.86
N GLN A 841 6.55 -26.15 -14.23
CA GLN A 841 7.95 -25.77 -14.02
C GLN A 841 8.82 -26.11 -15.23
N GLY A 842 9.50 -25.09 -15.74
CA GLY A 842 10.78 -25.24 -16.41
C GLY A 842 11.86 -25.30 -15.34
N ALA A 843 12.34 -26.51 -15.04
CA ALA A 843 13.55 -26.71 -14.26
C ALA A 843 14.73 -26.74 -15.25
N THR A 844 15.50 -25.66 -15.30
CA THR A 844 16.87 -25.74 -15.82
C THR A 844 17.76 -26.29 -14.72
N GLU A 845 18.65 -27.22 -15.06
CA GLU A 845 19.68 -27.77 -14.17
C GLU A 845 20.33 -26.65 -13.33
N ASN A 846 19.99 -26.60 -12.06
CA ASN A 846 20.70 -25.86 -11.04
C ASN A 846 20.93 -26.86 -9.90
N PRO A 847 22.18 -27.20 -9.55
CA PRO A 847 22.46 -28.25 -8.57
C PRO A 847 22.07 -27.90 -7.11
N TYR A 848 21.26 -26.86 -6.89
CA TYR A 848 21.01 -26.28 -5.56
C TYR A 848 19.55 -25.90 -5.27
N GLY A 849 18.58 -26.71 -5.72
CA GLY A 849 17.19 -26.59 -5.26
C GLY A 849 16.29 -27.70 -5.80
N GLY A 850 15.72 -28.53 -4.91
CA GLY A 850 14.77 -29.58 -5.25
C GLY A 850 13.34 -29.25 -4.83
N PHE A 851 12.37 -29.72 -5.61
CA PHE A 851 10.95 -29.78 -5.29
C PHE A 851 10.58 -31.23 -4.95
N PHE A 852 9.81 -31.51 -3.88
CA PHE A 852 9.51 -32.88 -3.43
C PHE A 852 8.10 -33.36 -3.87
N LEU A 853 7.99 -34.60 -4.37
CA LEU A 853 6.73 -35.32 -4.68
C LEU A 853 6.95 -36.84 -4.52
N LYS A 854 6.18 -37.53 -3.66
CA LYS A 854 6.10 -39.01 -3.64
C LYS A 854 4.66 -39.44 -3.37
N VAL A 855 4.17 -40.42 -4.13
CA VAL A 855 2.77 -40.92 -4.13
C VAL A 855 2.74 -42.37 -3.62
N LYS A 856 1.76 -42.74 -2.79
CA LYS A 856 1.45 -44.14 -2.48
C LYS A 856 -0.06 -44.37 -2.67
N GLY A 857 -0.42 -45.10 -3.72
CA GLY A 857 -1.80 -45.41 -4.10
C GLY A 857 -2.43 -44.32 -4.96
N GLY A 858 -2.41 -44.53 -6.28
CA GLY A 858 -2.86 -43.58 -7.29
C GLY A 858 -1.75 -43.19 -8.26
N SER A 859 -2.11 -42.89 -9.51
CA SER A 859 -1.13 -42.55 -10.55
C SER A 859 -0.75 -41.07 -10.51
N LEU A 860 0.55 -40.80 -10.41
CA LEU A 860 1.15 -39.53 -10.80
C LEU A 860 1.30 -39.57 -12.33
N GLN A 861 0.66 -38.66 -13.06
CA GLN A 861 0.92 -38.49 -14.49
C GLN A 861 1.74 -37.22 -14.71
N GLN A 862 3.02 -37.41 -15.00
CA GLN A 862 3.95 -36.40 -15.51
C GLN A 862 3.73 -36.23 -17.02
N ARG A 863 3.82 -35.00 -17.55
CA ARG A 863 3.90 -34.78 -19.01
C ARG A 863 5.37 -34.60 -19.40
N ASN A 864 5.88 -35.59 -20.14
CA ASN A 864 7.11 -35.75 -20.92
C ASN A 864 8.23 -34.70 -20.80
N THR A 865 9.41 -35.13 -20.32
CA THR A 865 10.63 -35.39 -21.14
C THR A 865 11.57 -36.31 -20.35
N GLU A 866 12.18 -37.27 -21.04
CA GLU A 866 13.11 -38.28 -20.51
C GLU A 866 14.39 -37.65 -19.93
N MET A 867 14.70 -37.97 -18.67
CA MET A 867 16.08 -37.95 -18.15
C MET A 867 16.28 -39.23 -17.33
N GLY A 868 17.43 -39.85 -17.56
CA GLY A 868 17.79 -41.23 -17.24
C GLY A 868 17.79 -41.62 -15.76
N ASP A 869 18.01 -42.92 -15.59
CA ASP A 869 17.86 -43.74 -14.40
C ASP A 869 18.29 -43.11 -13.06
N ILE A 870 17.39 -43.18 -12.09
CA ILE A 870 17.65 -42.91 -10.68
C ILE A 870 18.50 -44.06 -10.13
N ILE A 871 19.77 -43.80 -9.85
CA ILE A 871 20.63 -44.70 -9.09
C ILE A 871 20.41 -44.44 -7.59
N GLU A 872 19.85 -45.48 -6.97
CA GLU A 872 19.83 -45.84 -5.54
C GLU A 872 19.05 -44.98 -4.52
N SER A 873 18.27 -45.75 -3.75
CA SER A 873 17.46 -45.34 -2.61
C SER A 873 18.16 -45.66 -1.30
N HIS A 874 18.27 -44.68 -0.40
CA HIS A 874 18.30 -44.90 1.03
C HIS A 874 17.25 -44.03 1.72
#